data_AF-A0A9P4J5V1-F1
#
_entry.id   AF-A0A9P4J5V1-F1
#
_cell.length_a   1.000
_cell.length_b   1.000
_cell.length_c   1.000
_cell.angle_alpha   90.00
_cell.angle_beta   90.00
_cell.angle_gamma   90.00
#
_symmetry.space_group_name_H-M   'P 1'
#
loop_
_entity.id
_entity.type
_entity.pdbx_description
1 polymer ?
#
loop_
_entity_poly.entity_id
_entity_poly.type
_entity_poly.pdbx_seq_one_letter_code
_entity_poly.pdbx_strand_id
1 'polypeptide(L)'
;MIFAPPDHNPAHGTGARGPEAFLPGKTAPRLVHDALLLDPIATIDTNHGFDLLADPAANFDGSRPLPQALPRSACSHEYALKASRTHTPPKDYRPSAGDTFEAHAVCRKCRLHTSIRMTYPSDALQPCPNADFPLHHFILSKESAESSYVFRCSSHNCRAVTTFTYHPPVIHISDLDLLTNPTFLSKRYHDAVAKDTTRTGFILSTRVSTLWKLRRYIRDSLKPDSAGKKIPVENKRFLESFGSDCDELFRRLGFVYIEEEGQDASWALPQAPQDGKSRERNFLENWDFELQALIDKFAAEDGDLNPCPDYSWTAAKLEVERIVSAHSYAKVTQTRREESGGAQDHPFYASLGAMRDFSDDNIVFSYERQTACSPQNGPYYFDCLQDLANGRQSESLIMKASILESEGIIGQKSIDEAYRYLGFAPSVAVTDEIIIDRYRSRMQDTGPSAQPALRAMLKSLASARQSRALLDAASDTIDTYDQALSWLGAVSDYPDESIVTLFTTKVADDNSTEALARRAVKVIADHRNSEYLRNWLTTGETQETGMSVDEACAHLKIQLDTVDESMLQLVFDAARSDNPGWKTDKAIETVTKAYKRPKEEPKHSPESWPVGLTSHGNTCYLNSLLQYYFTIKPLRDLVAHFDDHKFDLSTHGGKDERVGSRKVTPLEIRAYQKFVEDLKHLFERMIRDPGPAVKPEADLVCRAFLKAEETETQTASQSRAQSPPADIGIEQPKPQHAKASVNDSTPFASSATLTKDDVQMSSIPIGVDGLPPSPPTSLPDTDKIMKDTNSLDVPPLPPRQVSTPVRQQTNLTKAEEAARQQQDVTEVMDEILFRLRCAIKPSGMDTREEQLDMLREIFYMKISERTIDEAGKEVSREDDALNILLNIPSRPTDIYSALDEVFELQTIDHGSKKLKQYKTLQSLPPLLQINIPRNTYDRTTGRGVKVEHKIHLEETLYLDRYYGWENSEIQDRRVESWRWRQQLSVLEAQRDVINRNAKTELAGPAKLQTLAKHVKNLEQCNTVLENLGLSPIEFDESLIDDLDSAAATMQAQLAAIDEQIASLQDKISSSFGGHKNIKYRLHSAFFHRGGYGHGHYWTCIFDFQNSMWRIYNDEKVDELTNVNDIFDAETWQQGTPTYAVYVRDDLKDKYVQSVCRAPENPMQEAQLSKEEPVDEVMQDVQGPAAPSSWNEESHKGSGDHKGVVW
;
A
#
# COMPACT_ATOMS: atom_id res chain seq x y z
N MET A 1 6.37 -10.37 13.50
CA MET A 1 6.50 -10.88 14.89
C MET A 1 7.56 -11.96 14.89
N ILE A 2 8.38 -12.08 15.94
CA ILE A 2 9.30 -13.22 16.07
C ILE A 2 8.51 -14.39 16.65
N PHE A 3 8.56 -15.56 16.02
CA PHE A 3 7.92 -16.77 16.54
C PHE A 3 8.68 -17.28 17.78
N ALA A 4 8.01 -17.29 18.93
CA ALA A 4 8.47 -18.04 20.10
C ALA A 4 8.06 -19.52 19.95
N PRO A 5 8.92 -20.49 20.33
CA PRO A 5 8.57 -21.90 20.28
C PRO A 5 7.54 -22.26 21.38
N PRO A 6 6.62 -23.22 21.13
CA PRO A 6 5.76 -23.76 22.17
C PRO A 6 6.50 -24.81 23.01
N ASP A 7 6.53 -24.63 24.33
CA ASP A 7 7.10 -25.62 25.26
C ASP A 7 6.26 -26.91 25.31
N HIS A 8 6.76 -27.98 24.70
CA HIS A 8 6.20 -29.32 24.84
C HIS A 8 6.86 -30.08 26.00
N ASN A 9 6.18 -30.13 27.15
CA ASN A 9 6.55 -30.97 28.29
C ASN A 9 5.40 -31.95 28.65
N PRO A 10 5.52 -33.26 28.36
CA PRO A 10 4.45 -34.23 28.56
C PRO A 10 4.42 -34.79 29.99
N ALA A 11 3.80 -34.06 30.92
CA ALA A 11 3.56 -34.50 32.29
C ALA A 11 2.06 -34.71 32.58
N HIS A 12 1.68 -35.85 33.17
CA HIS A 12 0.29 -36.16 33.50
C HIS A 12 -0.27 -35.23 34.60
N GLY A 13 -1.33 -34.49 34.30
CA GLY A 13 -2.12 -33.72 35.25
C GLY A 13 -3.57 -33.60 34.79
N THR A 14 -4.53 -33.90 35.66
CA THR A 14 -5.95 -34.02 35.31
C THR A 14 -6.72 -32.69 35.42
N GLY A 15 -7.33 -32.24 34.31
CA GLY A 15 -8.61 -31.52 34.39
C GLY A 15 -8.58 -29.98 34.36
N ALA A 16 -8.10 -29.39 33.26
CA ALA A 16 -8.43 -28.01 32.88
C ALA A 16 -8.56 -27.87 31.34
N ARG A 17 -9.21 -26.80 30.89
CA ARG A 17 -9.59 -26.52 29.48
C ARG A 17 -8.41 -26.72 28.50
N GLY A 18 -8.59 -27.62 27.52
CA GLY A 18 -7.68 -27.73 26.36
C GLY A 18 -7.94 -26.64 25.30
N PRO A 19 -6.99 -26.42 24.37
CA PRO A 19 -7.09 -25.36 23.35
C PRO A 19 -8.21 -25.59 22.32
N GLU A 20 -8.61 -24.52 21.64
CA GLU A 20 -9.45 -24.61 20.44
C GLU A 20 -8.68 -25.38 19.34
N ALA A 21 -9.40 -26.15 18.51
CA ALA A 21 -8.78 -27.03 17.53
C ALA A 21 -8.41 -26.25 16.26
N PHE A 22 -7.19 -26.46 15.74
CA PHE A 22 -6.74 -25.91 14.47
C PHE A 22 -7.58 -26.46 13.31
N LEU A 23 -8.56 -25.67 12.87
CA LEU A 23 -9.53 -26.00 11.82
C LEU A 23 -9.48 -24.94 10.73
N PRO A 24 -9.61 -25.33 9.44
CA PRO A 24 -9.73 -24.37 8.35
C PRO A 24 -11.03 -23.56 8.48
N GLY A 25 -10.99 -22.36 7.92
CA GLY A 25 -12.13 -21.45 7.86
C GLY A 25 -12.49 -21.03 6.43
N LYS A 26 -13.36 -20.03 6.35
CA LYS A 26 -13.85 -19.41 5.12
C LYS A 26 -13.93 -17.90 5.29
N THR A 27 -13.55 -17.14 4.28
CA THR A 27 -13.86 -15.69 4.25
C THR A 27 -15.38 -15.47 4.17
N ALA A 28 -15.88 -14.35 4.69
CA ALA A 28 -17.32 -14.07 4.72
C ALA A 28 -18.04 -14.17 3.36
N PRO A 29 -17.49 -13.67 2.22
CA PRO A 29 -18.08 -13.90 0.90
C PRO A 29 -18.21 -15.39 0.55
N ARG A 30 -17.18 -16.18 0.84
CA ARG A 30 -17.17 -17.63 0.59
C ARG A 30 -18.16 -18.38 1.48
N LEU A 31 -18.25 -18.00 2.76
CA LEU A 31 -19.19 -18.58 3.70
C LEU A 31 -20.63 -18.35 3.25
N VAL A 32 -20.98 -17.13 2.81
CA VAL A 32 -22.33 -16.82 2.30
C VAL A 32 -22.62 -17.52 0.99
N HIS A 33 -21.65 -17.61 0.08
CA HIS A 33 -21.78 -18.40 -1.15
C HIS A 33 -22.14 -19.86 -0.85
N ASP A 34 -21.35 -20.53 0.00
CA ASP A 34 -21.56 -21.94 0.31
C ASP A 34 -22.85 -22.17 1.12
N ALA A 35 -23.19 -21.26 2.04
CA ALA A 35 -24.43 -21.31 2.83
C ALA A 35 -25.71 -21.12 2.00
N LEU A 36 -25.66 -20.31 0.93
CA LEU A 36 -26.80 -20.12 0.03
C LEU A 36 -26.89 -21.21 -1.06
N LEU A 37 -25.87 -22.06 -1.19
CA LEU A 37 -25.89 -23.26 -2.03
C LEU A 37 -26.28 -24.54 -1.28
N LEU A 38 -26.00 -24.64 0.03
CA LEU A 38 -26.29 -25.85 0.82
C LEU A 38 -27.78 -26.21 0.78
N ASP A 39 -28.07 -27.44 0.30
CA ASP A 39 -29.37 -28.10 0.43
C ASP A 39 -29.30 -29.19 1.52
N PRO A 40 -29.58 -28.86 2.79
CA PRO A 40 -29.48 -29.80 3.90
C PRO A 40 -30.41 -31.01 3.75
N ILE A 41 -31.52 -30.89 3.01
CA ILE A 41 -32.46 -31.99 2.78
C ILE A 41 -31.81 -33.04 1.87
N ALA A 42 -31.18 -32.60 0.77
CA ALA A 42 -30.51 -33.49 -0.17
C ALA A 42 -29.25 -34.17 0.41
N THR A 43 -28.56 -33.56 1.37
CA THR A 43 -27.43 -34.20 2.07
C THR A 43 -27.88 -35.30 3.03
N ILE A 44 -28.99 -35.14 3.75
CA ILE A 44 -29.50 -36.13 4.71
C ILE A 44 -29.89 -37.44 3.99
N ASP A 45 -30.63 -37.35 2.87
CA ASP A 45 -31.10 -38.52 2.11
C ASP A 45 -29.97 -39.36 1.46
N THR A 46 -28.73 -38.86 1.41
CA THR A 46 -27.63 -39.53 0.67
C THR A 46 -26.62 -40.27 1.53
N ASN A 47 -26.67 -40.15 2.87
CA ASN A 47 -25.84 -40.88 3.87
C ASN A 47 -24.30 -40.76 3.73
N HIS A 48 -23.81 -40.09 2.68
CA HIS A 48 -22.40 -39.87 2.32
C HIS A 48 -22.20 -38.50 1.62
N GLY A 49 -23.11 -37.54 1.87
CA GLY A 49 -23.01 -36.19 1.31
C GLY A 49 -21.87 -35.38 1.95
N PHE A 50 -21.17 -34.59 1.14
CA PHE A 50 -20.20 -33.58 1.59
C PHE A 50 -20.96 -32.33 2.05
N ASP A 51 -20.82 -31.95 3.33
CA ASP A 51 -21.49 -30.78 3.89
C ASP A 51 -20.71 -29.51 3.56
N LEU A 52 -21.27 -28.66 2.69
CA LEU A 52 -20.66 -27.40 2.25
C LEU A 52 -20.33 -26.41 3.38
N LEU A 53 -20.86 -26.58 4.59
CA LEU A 53 -20.60 -25.72 5.74
C LEU A 53 -19.80 -26.39 6.86
N ALA A 54 -19.97 -27.69 7.09
CA ALA A 54 -19.23 -28.42 8.13
C ALA A 54 -17.91 -29.03 7.63
N ASP A 55 -17.86 -29.55 6.39
CA ASP A 55 -16.69 -30.27 5.91
C ASP A 55 -15.60 -29.32 5.35
N PRO A 56 -14.31 -29.59 5.61
CA PRO A 56 -13.21 -28.87 4.99
C PRO A 56 -13.12 -29.22 3.50
N ALA A 57 -12.77 -28.23 2.68
CA ALA A 57 -12.53 -28.46 1.25
C ALA A 57 -11.43 -29.53 1.06
N ALA A 58 -11.76 -30.61 0.35
CA ALA A 58 -10.84 -31.72 0.14
C ALA A 58 -9.62 -31.31 -0.71
N ASN A 59 -8.42 -31.70 -0.28
CA ASN A 59 -7.17 -31.37 -0.97
C ASN A 59 -7.19 -31.95 -2.40
N PHE A 60 -7.03 -31.09 -3.40
CA PHE A 60 -7.10 -31.44 -4.81
C PHE A 60 -5.71 -31.85 -5.33
N ASP A 61 -5.60 -33.10 -5.78
CA ASP A 61 -4.35 -33.72 -6.25
C ASP A 61 -4.17 -33.70 -7.79
N GLY A 62 -5.12 -33.10 -8.53
CA GLY A 62 -5.14 -33.09 -10.00
C GLY A 62 -5.45 -34.42 -10.68
N SER A 63 -5.49 -35.54 -9.94
CA SER A 63 -5.69 -36.89 -10.46
C SER A 63 -7.15 -37.36 -10.42
N ARG A 64 -7.99 -36.73 -9.58
CA ARG A 64 -9.39 -37.12 -9.36
C ARG A 64 -10.36 -36.05 -9.89
N PRO A 65 -11.49 -36.43 -10.48
CA PRO A 65 -12.59 -35.50 -10.69
C PRO A 65 -13.09 -34.99 -9.33
N LEU A 66 -13.46 -33.72 -9.26
CA LEU A 66 -13.93 -33.10 -8.02
C LEU A 66 -15.22 -33.78 -7.53
N PRO A 67 -15.42 -33.89 -6.19
CA PRO A 67 -16.72 -34.19 -5.63
C PRO A 67 -17.76 -33.21 -6.18
N GLN A 68 -18.88 -33.71 -6.72
CA GLN A 68 -19.93 -32.83 -7.21
C GLN A 68 -20.54 -32.13 -5.98
N ALA A 69 -20.24 -30.83 -5.83
CA ALA A 69 -20.49 -30.03 -4.62
C ALA A 69 -21.94 -30.03 -4.11
N LEU A 70 -22.88 -30.41 -4.96
CA LEU A 70 -24.26 -30.73 -4.62
C LEU A 70 -24.71 -31.99 -5.40
N PRO A 71 -25.53 -32.89 -4.81
CA PRO A 71 -26.20 -33.95 -5.54
C PRO A 71 -27.03 -33.41 -6.72
N ARG A 72 -27.20 -34.21 -7.78
CA ARG A 72 -28.07 -33.83 -8.93
C ARG A 72 -29.55 -33.61 -8.57
N SER A 73 -29.97 -34.07 -7.38
CA SER A 73 -31.29 -33.88 -6.80
C SER A 73 -31.45 -32.60 -5.97
N ALA A 74 -30.34 -31.93 -5.62
CA ALA A 74 -30.36 -30.73 -4.78
C ALA A 74 -30.97 -29.51 -5.48
N CYS A 75 -31.53 -28.59 -4.70
CA CYS A 75 -32.17 -27.40 -5.22
C CYS A 75 -31.16 -26.33 -5.68
N SER A 76 -31.37 -25.75 -6.86
CA SER A 76 -30.73 -24.48 -7.24
C SER A 76 -31.41 -23.31 -6.52
N HIS A 77 -31.10 -23.14 -5.22
CA HIS A 77 -31.86 -22.29 -4.31
C HIS A 77 -32.03 -20.85 -4.80
N GLU A 78 -33.28 -20.39 -4.84
CA GLU A 78 -33.63 -18.97 -5.04
C GLU A 78 -34.16 -18.40 -3.73
N TYR A 79 -33.24 -18.03 -2.84
CA TYR A 79 -33.58 -17.44 -1.54
C TYR A 79 -34.11 -16.01 -1.70
N ALA A 80 -35.37 -15.80 -1.32
CA ALA A 80 -35.99 -14.49 -1.21
C ALA A 80 -36.18 -14.10 0.26
N LEU A 81 -36.10 -12.79 0.53
CA LEU A 81 -36.02 -12.21 1.86
C LEU A 81 -37.38 -12.08 2.56
N LYS A 82 -37.45 -12.47 3.83
CA LYS A 82 -38.61 -12.22 4.70
C LYS A 82 -38.48 -10.85 5.38
N ALA A 83 -38.75 -9.79 4.61
CA ALA A 83 -38.56 -8.39 5.04
C ALA A 83 -39.16 -8.05 6.43
N SER A 84 -40.29 -8.63 6.83
CA SER A 84 -40.91 -8.40 8.14
C SER A 84 -40.14 -8.96 9.35
N ARG A 85 -39.08 -9.75 9.12
CA ARG A 85 -38.21 -10.32 10.17
C ARG A 85 -36.74 -9.97 10.00
N THR A 86 -36.35 -9.26 8.94
CA THR A 86 -34.95 -8.95 8.67
C THR A 86 -34.53 -7.62 9.31
N HIS A 87 -33.55 -7.69 10.20
CA HIS A 87 -32.84 -6.55 10.78
C HIS A 87 -31.42 -6.48 10.19
N THR A 88 -31.25 -5.79 9.06
CA THR A 88 -29.94 -5.55 8.44
C THR A 88 -29.27 -4.28 8.99
N PRO A 89 -27.92 -4.23 9.07
CA PRO A 89 -27.21 -3.01 9.46
C PRO A 89 -27.55 -1.86 8.49
N PRO A 90 -27.56 -0.59 8.92
CA PRO A 90 -27.74 0.55 8.02
C PRO A 90 -26.71 0.55 6.88
N LYS A 91 -27.01 1.28 5.79
CA LYS A 91 -26.03 1.45 4.70
C LYS A 91 -24.77 2.11 5.25
N ASP A 92 -23.61 1.63 4.80
CA ASP A 92 -22.28 2.12 5.15
C ASP A 92 -21.92 2.05 6.66
N TYR A 93 -22.75 1.36 7.46
CA TYR A 93 -22.54 1.17 8.91
C TYR A 93 -21.41 0.19 9.19
N ARG A 94 -20.53 0.53 10.14
CA ARG A 94 -19.47 -0.35 10.65
C ARG A 94 -19.91 -1.00 11.97
N PRO A 95 -19.84 -2.33 12.11
CA PRO A 95 -20.22 -3.02 13.33
C PRO A 95 -19.44 -2.57 14.58
N SER A 96 -20.14 -2.57 15.71
CA SER A 96 -19.66 -2.20 17.04
C SER A 96 -19.88 -3.33 18.06
N ALA A 97 -19.24 -3.25 19.22
CA ALA A 97 -19.42 -4.22 20.30
C ALA A 97 -20.88 -4.25 20.79
N GLY A 98 -21.47 -5.45 20.89
CA GLY A 98 -22.87 -5.67 21.27
C GLY A 98 -23.87 -5.69 20.10
N ASP A 99 -23.46 -5.35 18.86
CA ASP A 99 -24.37 -5.33 17.72
C ASP A 99 -24.94 -6.72 17.38
N THR A 100 -26.19 -6.76 16.91
CA THR A 100 -26.87 -7.98 16.45
C THR A 100 -27.71 -7.71 15.20
N PHE A 101 -27.44 -8.48 14.14
CA PHE A 101 -28.15 -8.40 12.86
C PHE A 101 -28.69 -9.76 12.47
N GLU A 102 -29.87 -9.79 11.84
CA GLU A 102 -30.56 -11.04 11.51
C GLU A 102 -31.31 -10.92 10.19
N ALA A 103 -31.17 -11.91 9.30
CA ALA A 103 -31.97 -12.04 8.09
C ALA A 103 -32.65 -13.41 8.05
N HIS A 104 -33.91 -13.43 7.60
CA HIS A 104 -34.63 -14.65 7.32
C HIS A 104 -34.97 -14.71 5.83
N ALA A 105 -34.88 -15.91 5.24
CA ALA A 105 -35.17 -16.14 3.83
C ALA A 105 -35.94 -17.45 3.59
N VAL A 106 -36.47 -17.59 2.38
CA VAL A 106 -37.20 -18.77 1.88
C VAL A 106 -36.79 -19.06 0.44
N CYS A 107 -36.50 -20.31 0.12
CA CYS A 107 -36.26 -20.73 -1.26
C CYS A 107 -37.57 -20.79 -2.05
N ARG A 108 -37.70 -20.01 -3.12
CA ARG A 108 -38.91 -19.97 -3.98
C ARG A 108 -39.25 -21.32 -4.65
N LYS A 109 -38.27 -22.23 -4.77
CA LYS A 109 -38.40 -23.55 -5.43
C LYS A 109 -38.76 -24.67 -4.45
N CYS A 110 -37.88 -24.95 -3.48
CA CYS A 110 -38.04 -26.05 -2.53
C CYS A 110 -38.70 -25.66 -1.20
N ARG A 111 -39.01 -24.37 -1.00
CA ARG A 111 -39.61 -23.78 0.22
C ARG A 111 -38.75 -23.83 1.49
N LEU A 112 -37.58 -24.48 1.46
CA LEU A 112 -36.62 -24.49 2.56
C LEU A 112 -36.39 -23.07 3.11
N HIS A 113 -36.45 -22.94 4.44
CA HIS A 113 -36.23 -21.70 5.15
C HIS A 113 -34.80 -21.65 5.69
N THR A 114 -34.19 -20.47 5.68
CA THR A 114 -32.89 -20.22 6.34
C THR A 114 -32.94 -18.92 7.13
N SER A 115 -32.16 -18.85 8.21
CA SER A 115 -31.94 -17.66 9.02
C SER A 115 -30.47 -17.48 9.32
N ILE A 116 -29.97 -16.26 9.08
CA ILE A 116 -28.59 -15.86 9.30
C ILE A 116 -28.57 -14.81 10.39
N ARG A 117 -27.88 -15.07 11.50
CA ARG A 117 -27.73 -14.13 12.62
C ARG A 117 -26.26 -13.83 12.89
N MET A 118 -25.86 -12.57 12.79
CA MET A 118 -24.55 -12.07 13.21
C MET A 118 -24.66 -11.42 14.59
N THR A 119 -23.69 -11.71 15.46
CA THR A 119 -23.58 -11.11 16.80
C THR A 119 -22.14 -10.69 17.07
N TYR A 120 -21.97 -9.48 17.60
CA TYR A 120 -20.68 -8.94 18.04
C TYR A 120 -20.63 -8.93 19.57
N PRO A 121 -19.71 -9.65 20.22
CA PRO A 121 -19.59 -9.65 21.68
C PRO A 121 -19.43 -8.24 22.26
N SER A 122 -19.93 -8.01 23.48
CA SER A 122 -19.79 -6.72 24.19
C SER A 122 -18.34 -6.38 24.56
N ASP A 123 -17.42 -7.34 24.43
CA ASP A 123 -15.96 -7.21 24.63
C ASP A 123 -15.16 -7.24 23.30
N ALA A 124 -15.82 -7.07 22.15
CA ALA A 124 -15.17 -6.93 20.85
C ALA A 124 -14.45 -5.57 20.73
N LEU A 125 -13.12 -5.58 20.60
CA LEU A 125 -12.30 -4.37 20.56
C LEU A 125 -12.14 -3.78 19.15
N GLN A 126 -12.08 -4.64 18.14
CA GLN A 126 -11.94 -4.26 16.73
C GLN A 126 -12.76 -5.23 15.85
N PRO A 127 -14.07 -4.98 15.68
CA PRO A 127 -14.87 -5.67 14.68
C PRO A 127 -14.23 -5.62 13.29
N CYS A 128 -14.41 -6.68 12.50
CA CYS A 128 -14.06 -6.68 11.08
C CYS A 128 -15.24 -6.11 10.26
N PRO A 129 -15.01 -5.55 9.06
CA PRO A 129 -13.72 -5.34 8.41
C PRO A 129 -12.93 -4.16 9.00
N ASN A 130 -11.62 -4.32 9.09
CA ASN A 130 -10.66 -3.30 9.55
C ASN A 130 -9.34 -3.42 8.76
N ALA A 131 -8.30 -2.67 9.15
CA ALA A 131 -7.05 -2.61 8.40
C ALA A 131 -6.27 -3.94 8.37
N ASP A 132 -6.25 -4.68 9.48
CA ASP A 132 -5.53 -5.95 9.61
C ASP A 132 -6.38 -7.15 9.13
N PHE A 133 -7.69 -7.00 9.16
CA PHE A 133 -8.68 -7.97 8.69
C PHE A 133 -9.66 -7.31 7.71
N PRO A 134 -9.31 -7.18 6.41
CA PRO A 134 -10.16 -6.55 5.39
C PRO A 134 -11.48 -7.30 5.17
N LEU A 135 -11.56 -8.57 5.59
CA LEU A 135 -12.78 -9.38 5.66
C LEU A 135 -12.84 -10.11 7.00
N HIS A 136 -14.04 -10.50 7.44
CA HIS A 136 -14.13 -11.60 8.39
C HIS A 136 -13.66 -12.90 7.75
N HIS A 137 -12.86 -13.66 8.50
CA HIS A 137 -12.58 -15.07 8.23
C HIS A 137 -13.17 -15.91 9.38
N PHE A 138 -13.95 -16.93 9.04
CA PHE A 138 -14.84 -17.66 9.95
C PHE A 138 -14.45 -19.13 10.06
N ILE A 139 -14.28 -19.61 11.29
CA ILE A 139 -14.01 -21.02 11.64
C ILE A 139 -15.29 -21.63 12.24
N LEU A 140 -15.59 -22.89 11.95
CA LEU A 140 -16.74 -23.61 12.51
C LEU A 140 -16.57 -23.83 14.03
N SER A 141 -17.60 -23.50 14.81
CA SER A 141 -17.68 -23.76 16.25
C SER A 141 -18.21 -25.17 16.54
N LYS A 142 -17.69 -25.77 17.62
CA LYS A 142 -18.19 -27.02 18.22
C LYS A 142 -19.60 -26.90 18.82
N GLU A 143 -20.17 -25.70 18.82
CA GLU A 143 -21.54 -25.38 19.25
C GLU A 143 -22.58 -25.60 18.12
N SER A 144 -22.14 -25.99 16.93
CA SER A 144 -23.02 -26.35 15.81
C SER A 144 -23.85 -27.60 16.12
N ALA A 145 -25.08 -27.62 15.64
CA ALA A 145 -26.06 -28.68 15.83
C ALA A 145 -26.68 -29.10 14.48
N GLU A 146 -27.49 -30.17 14.49
CA GLU A 146 -28.20 -30.64 13.30
C GLU A 146 -29.05 -29.50 12.69
N SER A 147 -28.79 -29.17 11.42
CA SER A 147 -29.35 -28.01 10.69
C SER A 147 -29.01 -26.60 11.25
N SER A 148 -28.05 -26.45 12.16
CA SER A 148 -27.62 -25.13 12.69
C SER A 148 -26.11 -24.99 12.84
N TYR A 149 -25.49 -24.19 11.97
CA TYR A 149 -24.05 -24.02 11.86
C TYR A 149 -23.61 -22.72 12.53
N VAL A 150 -22.76 -22.81 13.55
CA VAL A 150 -22.23 -21.67 14.31
C VAL A 150 -20.78 -21.44 13.89
N PHE A 151 -20.43 -20.22 13.48
CA PHE A 151 -19.07 -19.85 13.10
C PHE A 151 -18.55 -18.68 13.92
N ARG A 152 -17.25 -18.70 14.26
CA ARG A 152 -16.56 -17.63 15.00
C ARG A 152 -15.50 -16.97 14.12
N CYS A 153 -15.37 -15.66 14.19
CA CYS A 153 -14.34 -14.93 13.45
C CYS A 153 -12.95 -15.22 14.04
N SER A 154 -11.96 -15.55 13.21
CA SER A 154 -10.59 -15.89 13.63
C SER A 154 -9.74 -14.69 14.08
N SER A 155 -10.28 -13.47 14.01
CA SER A 155 -9.67 -12.31 14.67
C SER A 155 -10.03 -12.29 16.15
N HIS A 156 -9.01 -12.46 17.02
CA HIS A 156 -9.16 -12.40 18.47
C HIS A 156 -9.70 -11.05 19.00
N ASN A 157 -9.53 -9.96 18.24
CA ASN A 157 -10.06 -8.63 18.60
C ASN A 157 -11.50 -8.42 18.15
N CYS A 158 -11.98 -9.19 17.17
CA CYS A 158 -13.32 -9.11 16.60
C CYS A 158 -14.29 -10.07 17.30
N ARG A 159 -13.93 -11.36 17.37
CA ARG A 159 -14.72 -12.45 18.01
C ARG A 159 -16.20 -12.55 17.60
N ALA A 160 -16.60 -11.91 16.49
CA ALA A 160 -17.96 -11.96 15.98
C ALA A 160 -18.40 -13.40 15.69
N VAL A 161 -19.67 -13.71 15.99
CA VAL A 161 -20.25 -15.04 15.84
C VAL A 161 -21.42 -14.95 14.86
N THR A 162 -21.36 -15.73 13.78
CA THR A 162 -22.44 -15.85 12.80
C THR A 162 -23.06 -17.23 12.85
N THR A 163 -24.38 -17.32 12.84
CA THR A 163 -25.14 -18.58 12.89
C THR A 163 -26.04 -18.69 11.66
N PHE A 164 -25.95 -19.81 10.96
CA PHE A 164 -26.83 -20.18 9.84
C PHE A 164 -27.72 -21.35 10.29
N THR A 165 -29.03 -21.16 10.32
CA THR A 165 -29.99 -22.22 10.73
C THR A 165 -31.01 -22.47 9.63
N TYR A 166 -31.19 -23.74 9.27
CA TYR A 166 -32.08 -24.19 8.21
C TYR A 166 -33.30 -24.89 8.80
N HIS A 167 -34.46 -24.70 8.18
CA HIS A 167 -35.72 -25.33 8.61
C HIS A 167 -36.47 -25.86 7.39
N PRO A 168 -36.99 -27.11 7.43
CA PRO A 168 -37.76 -27.68 6.33
C PRO A 168 -39.08 -26.93 6.10
N PRO A 169 -39.74 -27.13 4.95
CA PRO A 169 -40.99 -26.46 4.62
C PRO A 169 -42.10 -26.73 5.65
N VAL A 170 -42.85 -25.69 6.01
CA VAL A 170 -43.94 -25.75 7.00
C VAL A 170 -45.26 -26.28 6.44
N ILE A 171 -45.42 -26.30 5.10
CA ILE A 171 -46.55 -26.96 4.43
C ILE A 171 -46.13 -28.37 4.03
N HIS A 172 -46.68 -29.38 4.72
CA HIS A 172 -46.35 -30.78 4.44
C HIS A 172 -46.94 -31.25 3.10
N ILE A 173 -46.35 -32.31 2.53
CA ILE A 173 -46.80 -32.89 1.25
C ILE A 173 -48.26 -33.36 1.33
N SER A 174 -48.69 -33.91 2.47
CA SER A 174 -50.08 -34.26 2.75
C SER A 174 -51.04 -33.07 2.67
N ASP A 175 -50.62 -31.92 3.19
CA ASP A 175 -51.43 -30.71 3.22
C ASP A 175 -51.54 -30.10 1.82
N LEU A 176 -50.44 -30.18 1.06
CA LEU A 176 -50.38 -29.72 -0.31
C LEU A 176 -51.27 -30.56 -1.23
N ASP A 177 -51.27 -31.90 -1.08
CA ASP A 177 -52.19 -32.78 -1.81
C ASP A 177 -53.65 -32.49 -1.42
N LEU A 178 -53.96 -32.41 -0.11
CA LEU A 178 -55.30 -32.04 0.38
C LEU A 178 -55.81 -30.70 -0.19
N LEU A 179 -54.92 -29.72 -0.41
CA LEU A 179 -55.26 -28.40 -0.94
C LEU A 179 -55.25 -28.31 -2.48
N THR A 180 -54.62 -29.25 -3.21
CA THR A 180 -54.38 -29.10 -4.65
C THR A 180 -54.74 -30.31 -5.52
N ASN A 181 -55.07 -31.46 -4.94
CA ASN A 181 -55.47 -32.64 -5.71
C ASN A 181 -56.81 -32.40 -6.42
N PRO A 182 -56.89 -32.53 -7.76
CA PRO A 182 -58.13 -32.33 -8.51
C PRO A 182 -59.30 -33.20 -8.04
N THR A 183 -59.02 -34.36 -7.44
CA THR A 183 -60.05 -35.28 -6.90
C THR A 183 -60.75 -34.68 -5.68
N PHE A 184 -60.00 -34.13 -4.72
CA PHE A 184 -60.58 -33.49 -3.53
C PHE A 184 -61.30 -32.19 -3.90
N LEU A 185 -60.71 -31.37 -4.78
CA LEU A 185 -61.33 -30.13 -5.28
C LEU A 185 -62.65 -30.42 -6.02
N SER A 186 -62.66 -31.43 -6.90
CA SER A 186 -63.88 -31.88 -7.59
C SER A 186 -64.92 -32.42 -6.61
N LYS A 187 -64.52 -33.19 -5.59
CA LYS A 187 -65.44 -33.70 -4.57
C LYS A 187 -66.11 -32.56 -3.80
N ARG A 188 -65.31 -31.62 -3.25
CA ARG A 188 -65.82 -30.46 -2.49
C ARG A 188 -66.82 -29.63 -3.30
N TYR A 189 -66.56 -29.44 -4.60
CA TYR A 189 -67.50 -28.77 -5.50
C TYR A 189 -68.85 -29.51 -5.62
N HIS A 190 -68.84 -30.84 -5.82
CA HIS A 190 -70.09 -31.62 -5.90
C HIS A 190 -70.83 -31.67 -4.56
N ASP A 191 -70.10 -31.84 -3.44
CA ASP A 191 -70.66 -31.83 -2.09
C ASP A 191 -71.33 -30.47 -1.79
N ALA A 192 -70.70 -29.35 -2.17
CA ALA A 192 -71.26 -28.00 -1.99
C ALA A 192 -72.52 -27.75 -2.84
N VAL A 193 -72.53 -28.18 -4.10
CA VAL A 193 -73.71 -28.08 -5.00
C VAL A 193 -74.86 -28.98 -4.53
N ALA A 194 -74.57 -30.15 -3.95
CA ALA A 194 -75.58 -31.04 -3.38
C ALA A 194 -76.17 -30.51 -2.07
N LYS A 195 -75.38 -29.80 -1.26
CA LYS A 195 -75.79 -29.25 0.05
C LYS A 195 -76.74 -28.05 -0.06
N ASP A 196 -76.57 -27.21 -1.07
CA ASP A 196 -77.45 -26.05 -1.33
C ASP A 196 -77.86 -25.98 -2.80
N THR A 197 -78.90 -26.73 -3.13
CA THR A 197 -79.49 -26.81 -4.48
C THR A 197 -80.21 -25.53 -4.92
N THR A 198 -80.35 -24.53 -4.05
CA THR A 198 -81.01 -23.26 -4.36
C THR A 198 -80.03 -22.17 -4.83
N ARG A 199 -78.76 -22.30 -4.48
CA ARG A 199 -77.74 -21.24 -4.59
C ARG A 199 -76.89 -21.42 -5.83
N THR A 200 -77.15 -20.58 -6.83
CA THR A 200 -76.58 -20.76 -8.18
C THR A 200 -75.10 -20.34 -8.31
N GLY A 201 -74.43 -20.92 -9.31
CA GLY A 201 -73.14 -20.47 -9.81
C GLY A 201 -71.94 -20.73 -8.89
N PHE A 202 -71.91 -21.85 -8.16
CA PHE A 202 -70.67 -22.36 -7.58
C PHE A 202 -69.58 -22.51 -8.66
N ILE A 203 -68.31 -22.36 -8.29
CA ILE A 203 -67.17 -22.48 -9.20
C ILE A 203 -66.25 -23.60 -8.68
N LEU A 204 -65.82 -24.50 -9.56
CA LEU A 204 -64.79 -25.49 -9.24
C LEU A 204 -63.46 -24.76 -9.01
N SER A 205 -62.91 -24.82 -7.80
CA SER A 205 -61.65 -24.14 -7.51
C SER A 205 -60.46 -24.84 -8.15
N THR A 206 -59.59 -24.07 -8.78
CA THR A 206 -58.25 -24.51 -9.22
C THR A 206 -57.28 -24.62 -8.03
N ARG A 207 -56.11 -25.21 -8.28
CA ARG A 207 -54.99 -25.30 -7.33
C ARG A 207 -54.60 -23.91 -6.83
N VAL A 208 -54.40 -22.97 -7.76
CA VAL A 208 -54.02 -21.58 -7.48
C VAL A 208 -55.09 -20.86 -6.65
N SER A 209 -56.36 -20.96 -7.04
CA SER A 209 -57.45 -20.25 -6.34
C SER A 209 -57.67 -20.74 -4.91
N THR A 210 -57.46 -22.04 -4.64
CA THR A 210 -57.58 -22.64 -3.30
C THR A 210 -56.46 -22.16 -2.37
N LEU A 211 -55.21 -22.20 -2.85
CA LEU A 211 -54.05 -21.70 -2.09
C LEU A 211 -54.18 -20.19 -1.81
N TRP A 212 -54.64 -19.40 -2.79
CA TRP A 212 -54.87 -17.97 -2.61
C TRP A 212 -55.96 -17.64 -1.59
N LYS A 213 -57.07 -18.39 -1.58
CA LYS A 213 -58.14 -18.23 -0.56
C LYS A 213 -57.59 -18.51 0.85
N LEU A 214 -56.82 -19.59 1.04
CA LEU A 214 -56.20 -19.91 2.33
C LEU A 214 -55.20 -18.84 2.76
N ARG A 215 -54.32 -18.42 1.83
CA ARG A 215 -53.33 -17.37 2.05
C ARG A 215 -53.97 -16.06 2.49
N ARG A 216 -55.10 -15.70 1.89
CA ARG A 216 -55.87 -14.51 2.27
C ARG A 216 -56.30 -14.56 3.75
N TYR A 217 -56.83 -15.70 4.20
CA TYR A 217 -57.22 -15.86 5.61
C TYR A 217 -56.01 -15.73 6.54
N ILE A 218 -54.86 -16.33 6.20
CA ILE A 218 -53.61 -16.22 6.98
C ILE A 218 -53.11 -14.76 7.01
N ARG A 219 -53.10 -14.04 5.88
CA ARG A 219 -52.74 -12.61 5.84
C ARG A 219 -53.72 -11.71 6.57
N ASP A 220 -55.01 -12.04 6.60
CA ASP A 220 -56.02 -11.32 7.39
C ASP A 220 -55.85 -11.59 8.90
N SER A 221 -55.31 -12.74 9.31
CA SER A 221 -54.97 -13.08 10.70
C SER A 221 -53.75 -12.32 11.24
N LEU A 222 -52.74 -12.07 10.39
CA LEU A 222 -51.49 -11.39 10.74
C LEU A 222 -51.65 -9.88 11.01
N LYS A 223 -52.79 -9.29 10.64
CA LYS A 223 -53.09 -7.86 10.83
C LYS A 223 -53.46 -7.55 12.30
N PRO A 224 -53.21 -6.32 12.78
CA PRO A 224 -53.62 -5.89 14.12
C PRO A 224 -55.15 -5.76 14.27
N ASP A 225 -55.90 -5.64 13.18
CA ASP A 225 -57.36 -5.53 13.16
C ASP A 225 -58.08 -6.90 13.00
N SER A 226 -57.38 -8.02 13.23
CA SER A 226 -57.93 -9.37 13.01
C SER A 226 -58.94 -9.82 14.07
N ALA A 227 -58.95 -9.18 15.24
CA ALA A 227 -59.81 -9.52 16.36
C ALA A 227 -61.31 -9.48 16.00
N GLY A 228 -62.01 -10.59 16.26
CA GLY A 228 -63.45 -10.73 15.98
C GLY A 228 -63.80 -11.13 14.53
N LYS A 229 -62.84 -11.24 13.61
CA LYS A 229 -63.11 -11.74 12.25
C LYS A 229 -63.41 -13.24 12.29
N LYS A 230 -64.61 -13.59 11.82
CA LYS A 230 -65.13 -14.97 11.65
C LYS A 230 -65.33 -15.27 10.16
N ILE A 231 -65.07 -16.51 9.73
CA ILE A 231 -65.39 -17.04 8.39
C ILE A 231 -66.58 -18.01 8.55
N PRO A 232 -67.79 -17.66 8.07
CA PRO A 232 -68.92 -18.60 8.11
C PRO A 232 -68.63 -19.86 7.29
N VAL A 233 -68.94 -21.04 7.84
CA VAL A 233 -68.72 -22.33 7.18
C VAL A 233 -69.56 -22.42 5.90
N GLU A 234 -70.80 -21.91 5.93
CA GLU A 234 -71.70 -21.85 4.77
C GLU A 234 -71.40 -20.70 3.78
N ASN A 235 -70.22 -20.08 3.88
CA ASN A 235 -69.76 -19.11 2.90
C ASN A 235 -69.42 -19.84 1.60
N LYS A 236 -70.13 -19.51 0.51
CA LYS A 236 -69.92 -20.06 -0.83
C LYS A 236 -68.44 -20.11 -1.24
N ARG A 237 -67.66 -19.03 -1.00
CA ARG A 237 -66.24 -18.98 -1.38
C ARG A 237 -65.34 -19.90 -0.55
N PHE A 238 -65.77 -20.26 0.66
CA PHE A 238 -65.11 -21.24 1.51
C PHE A 238 -65.43 -22.66 1.01
N LEU A 239 -66.72 -23.01 0.89
CA LEU A 239 -67.19 -24.32 0.41
C LEU A 239 -66.67 -24.71 -0.98
N GLU A 240 -66.47 -23.74 -1.88
CA GLU A 240 -65.84 -23.94 -3.19
C GLU A 240 -64.43 -24.55 -3.14
N SER A 241 -63.74 -24.50 -1.99
CA SER A 241 -62.30 -24.84 -1.85
C SER A 241 -61.97 -25.71 -0.64
N PHE A 242 -62.70 -25.58 0.46
CA PHE A 242 -62.46 -26.24 1.74
C PHE A 242 -63.75 -26.95 2.19
N GLY A 243 -63.62 -28.23 2.57
CA GLY A 243 -64.67 -29.00 3.23
C GLY A 243 -64.26 -29.38 4.65
N SER A 244 -65.03 -30.25 5.30
CA SER A 244 -64.70 -30.79 6.62
C SER A 244 -63.44 -31.67 6.62
N ASP A 245 -62.96 -32.07 5.44
CA ASP A 245 -61.66 -32.71 5.24
C ASP A 245 -60.48 -31.75 5.47
N CYS A 246 -60.71 -30.43 5.47
CA CYS A 246 -59.71 -29.42 5.82
C CYS A 246 -59.75 -28.98 7.30
N ASP A 247 -60.73 -29.41 8.11
CA ASP A 247 -60.94 -28.94 9.48
C ASP A 247 -59.66 -29.00 10.34
N GLU A 248 -58.92 -30.11 10.27
CA GLU A 248 -57.74 -30.34 11.09
C GLU A 248 -56.55 -29.46 10.67
N LEU A 249 -56.47 -29.13 9.37
CA LEU A 249 -55.54 -28.12 8.87
C LEU A 249 -55.87 -26.73 9.45
N PHE A 250 -57.16 -26.35 9.48
CA PHE A 250 -57.58 -25.08 10.08
C PHE A 250 -57.29 -25.03 11.60
N ARG A 251 -57.57 -26.11 12.35
CA ARG A 251 -57.20 -26.20 13.78
C ARG A 251 -55.69 -26.08 14.00
N ARG A 252 -54.87 -26.78 13.20
CA ARG A 252 -53.40 -26.71 13.28
C ARG A 252 -52.83 -25.35 12.88
N LEU A 253 -53.52 -24.60 12.02
CA LEU A 253 -53.24 -23.19 11.73
C LEU A 253 -53.72 -22.22 12.82
N GLY A 254 -54.35 -22.71 13.91
CA GLY A 254 -54.82 -21.90 15.02
C GLY A 254 -56.20 -21.27 14.83
N PHE A 255 -56.94 -21.65 13.78
CA PHE A 255 -58.34 -21.22 13.64
C PHE A 255 -59.22 -21.97 14.64
N VAL A 256 -60.16 -21.26 15.26
CA VAL A 256 -61.06 -21.82 16.26
C VAL A 256 -62.46 -21.98 15.66
N TYR A 257 -63.00 -23.19 15.71
CA TYR A 257 -64.39 -23.45 15.30
C TYR A 257 -65.35 -22.94 16.37
N ILE A 258 -66.37 -22.17 15.95
CA ILE A 258 -67.36 -21.55 16.82
C ILE A 258 -68.76 -21.87 16.29
N GLU A 259 -69.56 -22.51 17.14
CA GLU A 259 -70.95 -22.86 16.92
C GLU A 259 -71.73 -22.38 18.16
N GLU A 260 -72.55 -21.35 17.98
CA GLU A 260 -73.34 -20.69 19.04
C GLU A 260 -74.82 -20.88 18.72
N GLU A 261 -75.66 -21.22 19.71
CA GLU A 261 -77.09 -21.48 19.47
C GLU A 261 -77.78 -20.27 18.80
N GLY A 262 -78.23 -20.45 17.56
CA GLY A 262 -78.88 -19.40 16.77
C GLY A 262 -77.97 -18.55 15.87
N GLN A 263 -76.68 -18.89 15.73
CA GLN A 263 -75.76 -18.30 14.74
C GLN A 263 -75.24 -19.35 13.74
N ASP A 264 -74.89 -18.92 12.54
CA ASP A 264 -74.20 -19.76 11.56
C ASP A 264 -72.81 -20.18 12.08
N ALA A 265 -72.50 -21.48 12.02
CA ALA A 265 -71.19 -22.01 12.42
C ALA A 265 -70.05 -21.36 11.63
N SER A 266 -68.93 -21.08 12.30
CA SER A 266 -67.87 -20.23 11.74
C SER A 266 -66.48 -20.48 12.32
N TRP A 267 -65.45 -20.23 11.52
CA TRP A 267 -64.04 -20.26 11.94
C TRP A 267 -63.56 -18.85 12.35
N ALA A 268 -63.20 -18.65 13.60
CA ALA A 268 -62.48 -17.45 14.03
C ALA A 268 -61.00 -17.52 13.59
N LEU A 269 -60.46 -16.38 13.14
CA LEU A 269 -59.06 -16.26 12.74
C LEU A 269 -58.12 -16.33 13.96
N PRO A 270 -56.94 -16.98 13.84
CA PRO A 270 -55.89 -16.92 14.87
C PRO A 270 -55.43 -15.48 15.10
N GLN A 271 -55.30 -15.07 16.37
CA GLN A 271 -54.73 -13.76 16.71
C GLN A 271 -53.22 -13.88 16.95
N ALA A 272 -52.44 -13.50 15.94
CA ALA A 272 -50.99 -13.43 16.06
C ALA A 272 -50.56 -12.15 16.82
N PRO A 273 -49.72 -12.23 17.87
CA PRO A 273 -49.15 -11.05 18.50
C PRO A 273 -48.40 -10.16 17.50
N GLN A 274 -48.40 -8.85 17.75
CA GLN A 274 -47.70 -7.86 16.92
C GLN A 274 -46.26 -7.59 17.42
N ASP A 275 -45.72 -8.52 18.21
CA ASP A 275 -44.40 -8.42 18.86
C ASP A 275 -43.21 -8.71 17.91
N GLY A 276 -43.48 -9.20 16.70
CA GLY A 276 -42.48 -9.60 15.72
C GLY A 276 -41.60 -10.78 16.17
N LYS A 277 -41.95 -11.51 17.23
CA LYS A 277 -41.11 -12.53 17.88
C LYS A 277 -41.85 -13.81 18.26
N SER A 278 -43.16 -13.74 18.53
CA SER A 278 -44.05 -14.87 18.79
C SER A 278 -43.93 -16.01 17.76
N ARG A 279 -44.02 -17.24 18.27
CA ARG A 279 -43.87 -18.50 17.50
C ARG A 279 -45.06 -18.68 16.55
N GLU A 280 -46.23 -18.30 17.01
CA GLU A 280 -47.52 -18.38 16.34
C GLU A 280 -47.52 -17.47 15.10
N ARG A 281 -47.02 -16.24 15.27
CA ARG A 281 -46.81 -15.32 14.14
C ARG A 281 -45.77 -15.85 13.15
N ASN A 282 -44.66 -16.40 13.63
CA ASN A 282 -43.59 -16.94 12.79
C ASN A 282 -44.12 -18.08 11.91
N PHE A 283 -44.87 -19.02 12.51
CA PHE A 283 -45.53 -20.10 11.80
C PHE A 283 -46.49 -19.59 10.70
N LEU A 284 -47.36 -18.62 11.01
CA LEU A 284 -48.30 -18.06 10.03
C LEU A 284 -47.61 -17.24 8.92
N GLU A 285 -46.55 -16.49 9.22
CA GLU A 285 -45.77 -15.77 8.20
C GLU A 285 -45.03 -16.75 7.27
N ASN A 286 -44.50 -17.86 7.79
CA ASN A 286 -43.89 -18.92 6.99
C ASN A 286 -44.91 -19.54 6.01
N TRP A 287 -46.13 -19.80 6.46
CA TRP A 287 -47.23 -20.24 5.59
C TRP A 287 -47.59 -19.18 4.51
N ASP A 288 -47.60 -17.87 4.82
CA ASP A 288 -47.87 -16.84 3.80
C ASP A 288 -46.82 -16.84 2.68
N PHE A 289 -45.54 -16.97 3.04
CA PHE A 289 -44.43 -17.04 2.09
C PHE A 289 -44.47 -18.32 1.24
N GLU A 290 -44.73 -19.49 1.84
CA GLU A 290 -44.83 -20.74 1.09
C GLU A 290 -46.05 -20.79 0.18
N LEU A 291 -47.21 -20.27 0.62
CA LEU A 291 -48.40 -20.19 -0.22
C LEU A 291 -48.18 -19.27 -1.42
N GLN A 292 -47.47 -18.14 -1.30
CA GLN A 292 -47.09 -17.33 -2.48
C GLN A 292 -46.19 -18.11 -3.44
N ALA A 293 -45.16 -18.80 -2.94
CA ALA A 293 -44.25 -19.57 -3.79
C ALA A 293 -44.97 -20.70 -4.54
N LEU A 294 -45.94 -21.36 -3.90
CA LEU A 294 -46.79 -22.38 -4.52
C LEU A 294 -47.81 -21.78 -5.51
N ILE A 295 -48.38 -20.61 -5.21
CA ILE A 295 -49.25 -19.86 -6.14
C ILE A 295 -48.49 -19.48 -7.42
N ASP A 296 -47.29 -18.91 -7.28
CA ASP A 296 -46.44 -18.55 -8.43
C ASP A 296 -46.08 -19.78 -9.27
N LYS A 297 -45.70 -20.88 -8.60
CA LYS A 297 -45.37 -22.15 -9.24
C LYS A 297 -46.56 -22.71 -10.02
N PHE A 298 -47.72 -22.89 -9.38
CA PHE A 298 -48.85 -23.54 -10.04
C PHE A 298 -49.51 -22.64 -11.11
N ALA A 299 -49.49 -21.32 -10.95
CA ALA A 299 -49.90 -20.41 -12.02
C ALA A 299 -49.02 -20.57 -13.27
N ALA A 300 -47.71 -20.75 -13.09
CA ALA A 300 -46.78 -21.02 -14.20
C ALA A 300 -46.90 -22.44 -14.78
N GLU A 301 -47.22 -23.46 -13.96
CA GLU A 301 -47.40 -24.84 -14.44
C GLU A 301 -48.75 -25.06 -15.15
N ASP A 302 -49.86 -24.50 -14.63
CA ASP A 302 -51.21 -24.68 -15.18
C ASP A 302 -51.57 -23.65 -16.26
N GLY A 303 -50.80 -22.55 -16.38
CA GLY A 303 -51.19 -21.37 -17.19
C GLY A 303 -52.32 -20.54 -16.56
N ASP A 304 -52.61 -20.78 -15.26
CA ASP A 304 -53.66 -20.11 -14.49
C ASP A 304 -53.28 -18.63 -14.22
N LEU A 305 -54.28 -17.76 -14.11
CA LEU A 305 -54.03 -16.35 -13.74
C LEU A 305 -53.50 -16.26 -12.31
N ASN A 306 -52.25 -15.80 -12.13
CA ASN A 306 -51.70 -15.52 -10.81
C ASN A 306 -52.52 -14.39 -10.14
N PRO A 307 -53.18 -14.63 -8.99
CA PRO A 307 -54.01 -13.64 -8.30
C PRO A 307 -53.22 -12.66 -7.43
N CYS A 308 -51.88 -12.71 -7.46
CA CYS A 308 -50.96 -11.81 -6.77
C CYS A 308 -49.76 -11.42 -7.68
N PRO A 309 -50.00 -10.89 -8.90
CA PRO A 309 -48.94 -10.67 -9.90
C PRO A 309 -47.95 -9.57 -9.48
N ASP A 310 -48.41 -8.59 -8.70
CA ASP A 310 -47.61 -7.47 -8.22
C ASP A 310 -46.70 -7.82 -7.02
N TYR A 311 -46.67 -9.10 -6.59
CA TYR A 311 -45.86 -9.52 -5.45
C TYR A 311 -44.37 -9.60 -5.82
N SER A 312 -43.60 -8.59 -5.40
CA SER A 312 -42.16 -8.53 -5.63
C SER A 312 -41.37 -9.40 -4.65
N TRP A 313 -40.54 -10.31 -5.18
CA TRP A 313 -39.59 -11.08 -4.39
C TRP A 313 -38.22 -10.38 -4.33
N THR A 314 -37.84 -9.85 -3.15
CA THR A 314 -36.48 -9.34 -2.92
C THR A 314 -35.50 -10.50 -2.75
N ALA A 315 -34.43 -10.56 -3.55
CA ALA A 315 -33.39 -11.58 -3.41
C ALA A 315 -32.61 -11.41 -2.10
N ALA A 316 -32.40 -12.50 -1.35
CA ALA A 316 -31.80 -12.42 -0.02
C ALA A 316 -30.28 -12.17 -0.02
N LYS A 317 -29.56 -12.57 -1.09
CA LYS A 317 -28.09 -12.61 -1.14
C LYS A 317 -27.42 -11.31 -0.66
N LEU A 318 -27.81 -10.16 -1.22
CA LEU A 318 -27.20 -8.86 -0.92
C LEU A 318 -27.38 -8.44 0.55
N GLU A 319 -28.52 -8.76 1.16
CA GLU A 319 -28.76 -8.45 2.57
C GLU A 319 -27.99 -9.38 3.51
N VAL A 320 -27.82 -10.65 3.13
CA VAL A 320 -26.96 -11.61 3.87
C VAL A 320 -25.48 -11.20 3.76
N GLU A 321 -25.02 -10.81 2.57
CA GLU A 321 -23.67 -10.24 2.37
C GLU A 321 -23.48 -8.95 3.18
N ARG A 322 -24.52 -8.11 3.32
CA ARG A 322 -24.46 -6.93 4.22
C ARG A 322 -24.31 -7.32 5.69
N ILE A 323 -25.07 -8.30 6.18
CA ILE A 323 -25.02 -8.75 7.59
C ILE A 323 -23.64 -9.28 8.00
N VAL A 324 -22.97 -10.03 7.12
CA VAL A 324 -21.61 -10.55 7.40
C VAL A 324 -20.48 -9.59 6.98
N SER A 325 -20.81 -8.34 6.63
CA SER A 325 -19.89 -7.32 6.14
C SER A 325 -19.07 -7.73 4.89
N ALA A 326 -19.67 -8.55 4.01
CA ALA A 326 -19.12 -9.04 2.74
C ALA A 326 -19.65 -8.30 1.50
N HIS A 327 -20.37 -7.19 1.66
CA HIS A 327 -21.07 -6.52 0.56
C HIS A 327 -20.21 -5.61 -0.34
N SER A 328 -18.94 -5.37 0.02
CA SER A 328 -18.05 -4.43 -0.72
C SER A 328 -16.57 -4.81 -0.59
N TYR A 329 -16.25 -6.09 -0.83
CA TYR A 329 -14.85 -6.56 -0.90
C TYR A 329 -14.19 -6.16 -2.23
N ALA A 330 -12.86 -6.01 -2.23
CA ALA A 330 -12.10 -5.68 -3.43
C ALA A 330 -12.03 -6.87 -4.41
N LYS A 331 -12.26 -6.59 -5.70
CA LYS A 331 -12.36 -7.58 -6.78
C LYS A 331 -11.31 -7.35 -7.87
N VAL A 332 -10.92 -8.40 -8.59
CA VAL A 332 -10.06 -8.29 -9.77
C VAL A 332 -10.72 -7.42 -10.85
N THR A 333 -10.00 -6.41 -11.34
CA THR A 333 -10.47 -5.35 -12.24
C THR A 333 -11.06 -5.86 -13.56
N GLN A 334 -10.68 -7.07 -14.00
CA GLN A 334 -11.11 -7.67 -15.26
C GLN A 334 -12.53 -8.30 -15.21
N THR A 335 -13.11 -8.55 -14.04
CA THR A 335 -14.29 -9.42 -13.89
C THR A 335 -15.62 -8.85 -14.43
N ARG A 336 -15.68 -7.55 -14.78
CA ARG A 336 -16.91 -6.87 -15.30
C ARG A 336 -17.46 -7.39 -16.64
N ARG A 337 -16.95 -8.50 -17.19
CA ARG A 337 -17.46 -9.14 -18.42
C ARG A 337 -17.71 -10.64 -18.33
N GLU A 338 -17.50 -11.29 -17.19
CA GLU A 338 -17.71 -12.75 -17.03
C GLU A 338 -18.74 -13.12 -15.94
N GLU A 339 -19.92 -12.49 -15.94
CA GLU A 339 -21.09 -12.98 -15.18
C GLU A 339 -21.80 -14.18 -15.87
N SER A 340 -21.06 -14.95 -16.67
CA SER A 340 -21.52 -16.17 -17.35
C SER A 340 -21.60 -17.34 -16.36
N GLY A 341 -22.66 -17.35 -15.54
CA GLY A 341 -22.89 -18.36 -14.50
C GLY A 341 -22.91 -19.78 -15.07
N GLY A 342 -21.88 -20.58 -14.75
CA GLY A 342 -21.75 -21.98 -15.19
C GLY A 342 -20.34 -22.55 -15.09
N ALA A 343 -19.29 -21.73 -15.16
CA ALA A 343 -17.92 -22.16 -14.91
C ALA A 343 -17.70 -22.45 -13.42
N GLN A 344 -17.30 -23.67 -13.06
CA GLN A 344 -16.91 -24.02 -11.70
C GLN A 344 -15.61 -23.29 -11.31
N ASP A 345 -15.53 -22.80 -10.07
CA ASP A 345 -14.30 -22.22 -9.52
C ASP A 345 -13.20 -23.27 -9.42
N HIS A 346 -11.95 -22.85 -9.64
CA HIS A 346 -10.80 -23.72 -9.41
C HIS A 346 -10.75 -24.15 -7.93
N PRO A 347 -10.58 -25.44 -7.60
CA PRO A 347 -10.73 -25.96 -6.23
C PRO A 347 -9.80 -25.32 -5.19
N PHE A 348 -8.67 -24.74 -5.62
CA PHE A 348 -7.78 -23.98 -4.75
C PHE A 348 -8.42 -22.71 -4.17
N TYR A 349 -9.39 -22.07 -4.85
CA TYR A 349 -10.17 -20.98 -4.24
C TYR A 349 -10.98 -21.50 -3.03
N ALA A 350 -11.64 -22.65 -3.18
CA ALA A 350 -12.38 -23.28 -2.07
C ALA A 350 -11.43 -23.75 -0.95
N SER A 351 -10.25 -24.28 -1.31
CA SER A 351 -9.20 -24.71 -0.36
C SER A 351 -8.69 -23.52 0.49
N LEU A 352 -8.47 -22.36 -0.13
CA LEU A 352 -8.11 -21.13 0.57
C LEU A 352 -9.29 -20.44 1.27
N GLY A 353 -10.53 -20.95 1.16
CA GLY A 353 -11.71 -20.29 1.73
C GLY A 353 -12.06 -18.95 1.05
N ALA A 354 -11.70 -18.79 -0.22
CA ALA A 354 -11.78 -17.56 -1.02
C ALA A 354 -12.78 -17.67 -2.19
N MET A 355 -13.16 -16.53 -2.77
CA MET A 355 -13.93 -16.46 -4.03
C MET A 355 -13.00 -16.23 -5.23
N ARG A 356 -13.37 -16.76 -6.40
CA ARG A 356 -12.63 -16.56 -7.66
C ARG A 356 -12.43 -15.09 -8.04
N ASP A 357 -13.34 -14.20 -7.66
CA ASP A 357 -13.34 -12.78 -8.05
C ASP A 357 -12.54 -11.85 -7.12
N PHE A 358 -12.00 -12.36 -6.01
CA PHE A 358 -11.18 -11.61 -5.04
C PHE A 358 -9.98 -10.91 -5.67
N SER A 359 -9.67 -9.68 -5.23
CA SER A 359 -8.35 -9.06 -5.46
C SER A 359 -7.21 -9.94 -4.92
N ASP A 360 -6.00 -9.72 -5.42
CA ASP A 360 -4.84 -10.54 -5.03
C ASP A 360 -4.53 -10.40 -3.53
N ASP A 361 -4.70 -9.22 -2.93
CA ASP A 361 -4.56 -9.01 -1.48
C ASP A 361 -5.55 -9.86 -0.68
N ASN A 362 -6.78 -10.04 -1.19
CA ASN A 362 -7.78 -10.90 -0.55
C ASN A 362 -7.45 -12.40 -0.72
N ILE A 363 -6.73 -12.81 -1.78
CA ILE A 363 -6.17 -14.16 -1.89
C ILE A 363 -5.02 -14.37 -0.89
N VAL A 364 -4.12 -13.40 -0.76
CA VAL A 364 -3.02 -13.43 0.23
C VAL A 364 -3.57 -13.47 1.66
N PHE A 365 -4.52 -12.60 2.00
CA PHE A 365 -5.22 -12.63 3.29
C PHE A 365 -5.87 -13.99 3.56
N SER A 366 -6.53 -14.57 2.56
CA SER A 366 -7.17 -15.90 2.67
C SER A 366 -6.14 -17.00 2.97
N TYR A 367 -5.00 -17.01 2.25
CA TYR A 367 -3.88 -17.90 2.54
C TYR A 367 -3.34 -17.70 3.96
N GLU A 368 -3.05 -16.47 4.38
CA GLU A 368 -2.50 -16.17 5.71
C GLU A 368 -3.46 -16.48 6.85
N ARG A 369 -4.78 -16.41 6.62
CA ARG A 369 -5.77 -16.87 7.60
C ARG A 369 -5.83 -18.41 7.65
N GLN A 370 -5.81 -19.09 6.50
CA GLN A 370 -5.86 -20.56 6.48
C GLN A 370 -4.61 -21.21 7.09
N THR A 371 -3.41 -20.68 6.81
CA THR A 371 -2.16 -21.17 7.45
C THR A 371 -2.15 -20.93 8.96
N ALA A 372 -2.64 -19.77 9.43
CA ALA A 372 -2.75 -19.49 10.86
C ALA A 372 -3.81 -20.34 11.57
N CYS A 373 -4.94 -20.66 10.93
CA CYS A 373 -6.04 -21.42 11.53
C CYS A 373 -5.85 -22.94 11.43
N SER A 374 -5.16 -23.43 10.39
CA SER A 374 -4.91 -24.85 10.12
C SER A 374 -3.45 -25.08 9.66
N PRO A 375 -2.44 -24.89 10.53
CA PRO A 375 -1.01 -24.99 10.16
C PRO A 375 -0.63 -26.33 9.51
N GLN A 376 -1.28 -27.43 9.90
CA GLN A 376 -1.05 -28.77 9.36
C GLN A 376 -1.31 -28.90 7.85
N ASN A 377 -2.10 -28.00 7.26
CA ASN A 377 -2.38 -27.93 5.81
C ASN A 377 -1.57 -26.82 5.12
N GLY A 378 -0.68 -26.12 5.83
CA GLY A 378 0.08 -24.97 5.31
C GLY A 378 0.83 -25.21 4.00
N PRO A 379 1.56 -26.34 3.84
CA PRO A 379 2.21 -26.69 2.57
C PRO A 379 1.23 -26.84 1.39
N TYR A 380 0.04 -27.40 1.62
CA TYR A 380 -0.99 -27.51 0.58
C TYR A 380 -1.64 -26.15 0.27
N TYR A 381 -1.84 -25.29 1.27
CA TYR A 381 -2.28 -23.91 1.01
C TYR A 381 -1.22 -23.10 0.25
N PHE A 382 0.07 -23.43 0.39
CA PHE A 382 1.13 -22.80 -0.38
C PHE A 382 1.12 -23.27 -1.85
N ASP A 383 0.93 -24.57 -2.11
CA ASP A 383 0.66 -25.07 -3.48
C ASP A 383 -0.56 -24.35 -4.11
N CYS A 384 -1.64 -24.19 -3.33
CA CYS A 384 -2.84 -23.46 -3.76
C CYS A 384 -2.52 -22.00 -4.14
N LEU A 385 -1.68 -21.31 -3.36
CA LEU A 385 -1.25 -19.94 -3.64
C LEU A 385 -0.39 -19.87 -4.91
N GLN A 386 0.60 -20.74 -5.05
CA GLN A 386 1.48 -20.80 -6.24
C GLN A 386 0.68 -21.11 -7.52
N ASP A 387 -0.21 -22.10 -7.52
CA ASP A 387 -1.03 -22.42 -8.69
C ASP A 387 -2.02 -21.31 -9.04
N LEU A 388 -2.61 -20.62 -8.05
CA LEU A 388 -3.49 -19.48 -8.31
C LEU A 388 -2.72 -18.25 -8.81
N ALA A 389 -1.49 -18.01 -8.32
CA ALA A 389 -0.59 -16.97 -8.82
C ALA A 389 -0.26 -17.18 -10.30
N ASN A 390 0.18 -18.40 -10.63
CA ASN A 390 0.49 -18.82 -12.00
C ASN A 390 -0.76 -18.82 -12.89
N GLY A 391 -1.90 -19.34 -12.41
CA GLY A 391 -3.16 -19.39 -13.16
C GLY A 391 -3.79 -18.01 -13.42
N ARG A 392 -3.52 -17.02 -12.57
CA ARG A 392 -3.90 -15.61 -12.78
C ARG A 392 -2.87 -14.82 -13.60
N GLN A 393 -1.63 -15.29 -13.74
CA GLN A 393 -0.47 -14.52 -14.20
C GLN A 393 -0.30 -13.20 -13.41
N SER A 394 -0.53 -13.24 -12.09
CA SER A 394 -0.41 -12.07 -11.22
C SER A 394 1.01 -11.92 -10.68
N GLU A 395 1.71 -10.87 -11.11
CA GLU A 395 3.06 -10.52 -10.62
C GLU A 395 3.09 -10.34 -9.10
N SER A 396 2.02 -9.79 -8.50
CA SER A 396 1.90 -9.60 -7.04
C SER A 396 1.83 -10.94 -6.29
N LEU A 397 0.97 -11.87 -6.75
CA LEU A 397 0.87 -13.19 -6.13
C LEU A 397 2.14 -14.03 -6.36
N ILE A 398 2.76 -13.93 -7.54
CA ILE A 398 4.02 -14.59 -7.86
C ILE A 398 5.13 -14.06 -6.94
N MET A 399 5.24 -12.73 -6.77
CA MET A 399 6.22 -12.12 -5.88
C MET A 399 6.02 -12.55 -4.42
N LYS A 400 4.77 -12.55 -3.91
CA LYS A 400 4.46 -13.04 -2.55
C LYS A 400 4.83 -14.52 -2.38
N ALA A 401 4.57 -15.37 -3.38
CA ALA A 401 4.93 -16.77 -3.34
C ALA A 401 6.45 -16.98 -3.32
N SER A 402 7.21 -16.27 -4.16
CA SER A 402 8.68 -16.32 -4.19
C SER A 402 9.31 -15.80 -2.89
N ILE A 403 8.71 -14.79 -2.23
CA ILE A 403 9.17 -14.33 -0.90
C ILE A 403 8.99 -15.44 0.14
N LEU A 404 7.80 -16.06 0.22
CA LEU A 404 7.54 -17.16 1.16
C LEU A 404 8.47 -18.37 0.90
N GLU A 405 8.76 -18.67 -0.37
CA GLU A 405 9.73 -19.72 -0.74
C GLU A 405 11.16 -19.38 -0.27
N SER A 406 11.56 -18.10 -0.36
CA SER A 406 12.84 -17.63 0.18
C SER A 406 12.91 -17.63 1.72
N GLU A 407 11.76 -17.49 2.40
CA GLU A 407 11.60 -17.65 3.85
C GLU A 407 11.61 -19.15 4.28
N GLY A 408 11.67 -20.09 3.32
CA GLY A 408 11.74 -21.52 3.58
C GLY A 408 10.39 -22.23 3.66
N ILE A 409 9.28 -21.56 3.28
CA ILE A 409 7.98 -22.21 3.10
C ILE A 409 8.01 -23.05 1.82
N ILE A 410 7.54 -24.30 1.90
CA ILE A 410 7.61 -25.27 0.81
C ILE A 410 6.26 -25.96 0.60
N GLY A 411 5.94 -26.26 -0.66
CA GLY A 411 4.66 -26.86 -1.06
C GLY A 411 4.56 -28.34 -0.70
N GLN A 412 3.34 -28.85 -0.53
CA GLN A 412 3.11 -30.28 -0.32
C GLN A 412 3.61 -31.09 -1.51
N LYS A 413 3.47 -30.59 -2.74
CA LYS A 413 4.05 -31.20 -3.95
C LYS A 413 5.56 -31.45 -3.82
N SER A 414 6.30 -30.46 -3.32
CA SER A 414 7.76 -30.51 -3.15
C SER A 414 8.19 -31.44 -2.01
N ILE A 415 7.41 -31.49 -0.92
CA ILE A 415 7.61 -32.44 0.19
C ILE A 415 7.42 -33.87 -0.31
N ASP A 416 6.31 -34.11 -1.02
CA ASP A 416 5.99 -35.36 -1.67
C ASP A 416 7.08 -35.81 -2.67
N GLU A 417 7.59 -34.87 -3.48
CA GLU A 417 8.69 -35.12 -4.42
C GLU A 417 9.97 -35.52 -3.68
N ALA A 418 10.35 -34.82 -2.62
CA ALA A 418 11.54 -35.16 -1.83
C ALA A 418 11.43 -36.55 -1.17
N TYR A 419 10.25 -36.95 -0.69
CA TYR A 419 9.99 -38.32 -0.21
C TYR A 419 10.18 -39.35 -1.33
N ARG A 420 9.57 -39.13 -2.51
CA ARG A 420 9.74 -40.02 -3.69
C ARG A 420 11.21 -40.09 -4.12
N TYR A 421 11.91 -38.95 -4.11
CA TYR A 421 13.32 -38.84 -4.50
C TYR A 421 14.21 -39.68 -3.60
N LEU A 422 13.97 -39.71 -2.28
CA LEU A 422 14.70 -40.59 -1.35
C LEU A 422 14.29 -42.08 -1.45
N GLY A 423 13.16 -42.39 -2.09
CA GLY A 423 12.65 -43.75 -2.25
C GLY A 423 11.62 -44.16 -1.20
N PHE A 424 10.89 -43.20 -0.64
CA PHE A 424 9.74 -43.42 0.24
C PHE A 424 8.43 -43.06 -0.48
N ALA A 425 7.33 -43.71 -0.09
CA ALA A 425 6.00 -43.26 -0.47
C ALA A 425 5.53 -42.17 0.51
N PRO A 426 5.01 -41.00 0.06
CA PRO A 426 4.69 -39.86 0.93
C PRO A 426 3.70 -40.14 2.07
N SER A 427 2.91 -41.22 1.98
CA SER A 427 1.92 -41.62 2.99
C SER A 427 2.45 -42.56 4.08
N VAL A 428 3.74 -42.92 4.07
CA VAL A 428 4.32 -43.83 5.08
C VAL A 428 4.85 -43.03 6.28
N ALA A 429 4.46 -43.44 7.48
CA ALA A 429 5.02 -42.92 8.73
C ALA A 429 6.46 -43.43 8.93
N VAL A 430 7.44 -42.71 8.37
CA VAL A 430 8.87 -42.99 8.50
C VAL A 430 9.47 -42.13 9.63
N THR A 431 10.33 -42.69 10.47
CA THR A 431 11.09 -41.94 11.49
C THR A 431 12.32 -41.28 10.89
N ASP A 432 12.88 -40.28 11.56
CA ASP A 432 13.98 -39.49 11.00
C ASP A 432 15.25 -40.33 10.80
N GLU A 433 15.53 -41.29 11.67
CA GLU A 433 16.67 -42.21 11.56
C GLU A 433 16.62 -43.02 10.27
N ILE A 434 15.43 -43.54 9.92
CA ILE A 434 15.23 -44.34 8.70
C ILE A 434 15.40 -43.47 7.45
N ILE A 435 15.00 -42.19 7.50
CA ILE A 435 15.23 -41.22 6.42
C ILE A 435 16.73 -40.94 6.29
N ILE A 436 17.44 -40.71 7.41
CA ILE A 436 18.88 -40.44 7.46
C ILE A 436 19.68 -41.63 6.91
N ASP A 437 19.38 -42.86 7.33
CA ASP A 437 20.15 -44.04 6.90
C ASP A 437 19.89 -44.38 5.43
N ARG A 438 18.65 -44.20 4.94
CA ARG A 438 18.34 -44.27 3.50
C ARG A 438 19.12 -43.22 2.71
N TYR A 439 19.18 -41.99 3.21
CA TYR A 439 19.93 -40.90 2.60
C TYR A 439 21.45 -41.17 2.59
N ARG A 440 22.03 -41.63 3.70
CA ARG A 440 23.46 -41.98 3.83
C ARG A 440 23.87 -43.08 2.85
N SER A 441 23.12 -44.18 2.82
CA SER A 441 23.32 -45.27 1.84
C SER A 441 23.24 -44.72 0.41
N ARG A 442 22.19 -43.95 0.10
CA ARG A 442 22.00 -43.41 -1.24
C ARG A 442 23.06 -42.37 -1.62
N MET A 443 23.63 -41.63 -0.67
CA MET A 443 24.71 -40.66 -0.91
C MET A 443 26.00 -41.36 -1.36
N GLN A 444 26.31 -42.52 -0.79
CA GLN A 444 27.45 -43.35 -1.19
C GLN A 444 27.27 -43.92 -2.62
N ASP A 445 26.05 -44.31 -2.98
CA ASP A 445 25.71 -44.81 -4.33
C ASP A 445 25.48 -43.69 -5.38
N THR A 446 25.42 -42.41 -4.97
CA THR A 446 25.09 -41.27 -5.85
C THR A 446 26.35 -40.57 -6.33
N GLY A 447 26.55 -40.51 -7.65
CA GLY A 447 27.69 -39.83 -8.27
C GLY A 447 27.76 -38.32 -7.97
N PRO A 448 28.96 -37.70 -7.91
CA PRO A 448 29.16 -36.37 -7.32
C PRO A 448 28.26 -35.24 -7.85
N SER A 449 27.89 -35.27 -9.13
CA SER A 449 27.02 -34.26 -9.74
C SER A 449 25.57 -34.27 -9.26
N ALA A 450 25.08 -35.39 -8.71
CA ALA A 450 23.71 -35.54 -8.21
C ALA A 450 23.61 -35.41 -6.67
N GLN A 451 24.73 -35.47 -5.95
CA GLN A 451 24.77 -35.30 -4.49
C GLN A 451 24.22 -33.96 -3.97
N PRO A 452 24.36 -32.80 -4.66
CA PRO A 452 23.74 -31.55 -4.24
C PRO A 452 22.20 -31.60 -4.29
N ALA A 453 21.62 -32.25 -5.32
CA ALA A 453 20.17 -32.42 -5.42
C ALA A 453 19.63 -33.34 -4.32
N LEU A 454 20.34 -34.44 -4.03
CA LEU A 454 20.00 -35.36 -2.93
C LEU A 454 20.03 -34.64 -1.56
N ARG A 455 20.98 -33.72 -1.35
CA ARG A 455 21.04 -32.84 -0.17
C ARG A 455 19.90 -31.83 -0.10
N ALA A 456 19.57 -31.17 -1.21
CA ALA A 456 18.44 -30.24 -1.28
C ALA A 456 17.11 -30.93 -0.90
N MET A 457 16.88 -32.15 -1.41
CA MET A 457 15.68 -32.94 -1.07
C MET A 457 15.62 -33.30 0.43
N LEU A 458 16.74 -33.73 1.04
CA LEU A 458 16.73 -33.99 2.49
C LEU A 458 16.50 -32.70 3.29
N LYS A 459 17.11 -31.58 2.90
CA LYS A 459 16.92 -30.28 3.56
C LYS A 459 15.46 -29.82 3.50
N SER A 460 14.76 -30.02 2.38
CA SER A 460 13.33 -29.74 2.27
C SER A 460 12.50 -30.58 3.23
N LEU A 461 12.73 -31.90 3.32
CA LEU A 461 12.04 -32.74 4.30
C LEU A 461 12.36 -32.36 5.76
N ALA A 462 13.59 -31.94 6.01
CA ALA A 462 14.03 -31.48 7.31
C ALA A 462 13.28 -30.22 7.76
N SER A 463 13.15 -29.23 6.87
CA SER A 463 12.32 -28.04 7.09
C SER A 463 10.85 -28.39 7.29
N ALA A 464 10.27 -29.24 6.43
CA ALA A 464 8.86 -29.67 6.52
C ALA A 464 8.50 -30.34 7.85
N ARG A 465 9.43 -31.14 8.39
CA ARG A 465 9.26 -31.88 9.66
C ARG A 465 9.75 -31.09 10.88
N GLN A 466 10.31 -29.89 10.67
CA GLN A 466 11.06 -29.12 11.67
C GLN A 466 12.15 -29.95 12.39
N SER A 467 12.69 -30.95 11.69
CA SER A 467 13.59 -31.94 12.31
C SER A 467 15.03 -31.48 12.26
N ARG A 468 15.58 -31.20 13.45
CA ARG A 468 17.01 -30.90 13.59
C ARG A 468 17.89 -32.10 13.24
N ALA A 469 17.46 -33.33 13.50
CA ALA A 469 18.22 -34.52 13.12
C ALA A 469 18.34 -34.67 11.59
N LEU A 470 17.28 -34.34 10.84
CA LEU A 470 17.34 -34.31 9.38
C LEU A 470 18.14 -33.10 8.85
N LEU A 471 18.07 -31.94 9.50
CA LEU A 471 18.88 -30.77 9.14
C LEU A 471 20.38 -31.06 9.34
N ASP A 472 20.76 -31.56 10.51
CA ASP A 472 22.13 -31.93 10.86
C ASP A 472 22.68 -33.05 9.93
N ALA A 473 21.81 -33.92 9.39
CA ALA A 473 22.20 -34.94 8.41
C ALA A 473 22.25 -34.43 6.95
N ALA A 474 21.45 -33.42 6.61
CA ALA A 474 21.55 -32.68 5.34
C ALA A 474 22.69 -31.65 5.35
N SER A 475 23.27 -31.39 6.52
CA SER A 475 24.31 -30.41 6.76
C SER A 475 25.69 -30.92 6.39
N ASP A 476 26.35 -30.24 5.43
CA ASP A 476 27.81 -30.30 5.23
C ASP A 476 28.59 -29.61 6.37
N THR A 477 27.98 -29.42 7.55
CA THR A 477 28.53 -28.56 8.60
C THR A 477 28.25 -29.08 10.02
N ILE A 478 29.31 -29.24 10.81
CA ILE A 478 29.31 -29.66 12.22
C ILE A 478 29.08 -28.46 13.13
N ASP A 479 28.12 -28.56 14.07
CA ASP A 479 27.70 -27.44 14.93
C ASP A 479 27.61 -27.76 16.44
N THR A 480 27.90 -28.99 16.88
CA THR A 480 27.94 -29.36 18.30
C THR A 480 29.23 -30.07 18.70
N TYR A 481 29.60 -29.99 19.99
CA TYR A 481 30.87 -30.50 20.50
C TYR A 481 31.04 -32.01 20.33
N ASP A 482 29.98 -32.79 20.62
CA ASP A 482 30.03 -34.24 20.49
C ASP A 482 30.07 -34.69 19.01
N GLN A 483 29.37 -33.98 18.11
CA GLN A 483 29.52 -34.17 16.66
C GLN A 483 30.96 -33.90 16.20
N ALA A 484 31.59 -32.83 16.70
CA ALA A 484 32.96 -32.46 16.34
C ALA A 484 34.01 -33.47 16.82
N LEU A 485 33.93 -33.91 18.09
CA LEU A 485 34.78 -34.95 18.63
C LEU A 485 34.60 -36.27 17.86
N SER A 486 33.35 -36.71 17.69
CA SER A 486 33.03 -37.97 17.01
C SER A 486 33.45 -37.98 15.54
N TRP A 487 33.39 -36.85 14.83
CA TRP A 487 33.77 -36.77 13.42
C TRP A 487 35.30 -36.76 13.23
N LEU A 488 36.03 -36.03 14.08
CA LEU A 488 37.50 -36.04 14.08
C LEU A 488 38.10 -37.36 14.61
N GLY A 489 37.34 -38.13 15.40
CA GLY A 489 37.85 -39.32 16.09
C GLY A 489 38.62 -38.97 17.38
N ALA A 490 38.30 -37.82 17.97
CA ALA A 490 38.88 -37.35 19.24
C ALA A 490 38.00 -37.76 20.43
N VAL A 491 38.62 -37.89 21.61
CA VAL A 491 37.93 -37.99 22.89
C VAL A 491 38.14 -36.72 23.72
N SER A 492 37.23 -36.48 24.67
CA SER A 492 37.08 -35.19 25.36
C SER A 492 38.32 -34.71 26.13
N ASP A 493 39.22 -35.62 26.51
CA ASP A 493 40.45 -35.43 27.27
C ASP A 493 41.72 -35.18 26.43
N TYR A 494 41.65 -35.36 25.10
CA TYR A 494 42.81 -35.11 24.23
C TYR A 494 43.24 -33.63 24.26
N PRO A 495 44.55 -33.31 24.40
CA PRO A 495 45.04 -31.94 24.38
C PRO A 495 44.90 -31.31 22.99
N ASP A 496 44.84 -29.99 22.93
CA ASP A 496 44.51 -29.24 21.71
C ASP A 496 45.53 -29.43 20.57
N GLU A 497 46.80 -29.66 20.88
CA GLU A 497 47.85 -30.04 19.92
C GLU A 497 47.51 -31.35 19.18
N SER A 498 46.87 -32.30 19.87
CA SER A 498 46.37 -33.55 19.27
C SER A 498 45.12 -33.32 18.43
N ILE A 499 44.30 -32.31 18.72
CA ILE A 499 43.14 -31.93 17.88
C ILE A 499 43.62 -31.38 16.53
N VAL A 500 44.65 -30.52 16.52
CA VAL A 500 45.31 -30.05 15.29
C VAL A 500 45.93 -31.22 14.52
N THR A 501 46.57 -32.16 15.22
CA THR A 501 47.15 -33.35 14.60
C THR A 501 46.08 -34.21 13.91
N LEU A 502 44.97 -34.52 14.58
CA LEU A 502 43.85 -35.29 14.02
C LEU A 502 43.20 -34.60 12.82
N PHE A 503 43.09 -33.26 12.84
CA PHE A 503 42.68 -32.49 11.66
C PHE A 503 43.62 -32.75 10.47
N THR A 504 44.94 -32.66 10.66
CA THR A 504 45.90 -32.86 9.56
C THR A 504 45.85 -34.28 9.00
N THR A 505 45.61 -35.30 9.83
CA THR A 505 45.40 -36.68 9.35
C THR A 505 44.12 -36.79 8.52
N LYS A 506 42.99 -36.28 9.03
CA LYS A 506 41.68 -36.35 8.35
C LYS A 506 41.67 -35.69 6.97
N VAL A 507 42.32 -34.54 6.85
CA VAL A 507 42.41 -33.79 5.57
C VAL A 507 43.41 -34.43 4.60
N ALA A 508 44.44 -35.12 5.10
CA ALA A 508 45.34 -35.91 4.26
C ALA A 508 44.66 -37.19 3.70
N ASP A 509 43.75 -37.81 4.46
CA ASP A 509 42.96 -38.97 3.99
C ASP A 509 41.89 -38.56 2.95
N ASP A 510 41.20 -37.42 3.14
CA ASP A 510 40.27 -36.84 2.16
C ASP A 510 40.30 -35.31 2.17
N ASN A 511 41.00 -34.74 1.18
CA ASN A 511 41.17 -33.30 1.00
C ASN A 511 39.85 -32.55 0.69
N SER A 512 38.76 -33.25 0.32
CA SER A 512 37.45 -32.60 0.17
C SER A 512 36.83 -32.20 1.52
N THR A 513 37.30 -32.80 2.63
CA THR A 513 36.74 -32.60 3.97
C THR A 513 37.32 -31.40 4.74
N GLU A 514 38.28 -30.65 4.19
CA GLU A 514 39.00 -29.59 4.93
C GLU A 514 38.06 -28.56 5.58
N ALA A 515 37.05 -28.07 4.85
CA ALA A 515 36.10 -27.09 5.37
C ALA A 515 35.28 -27.63 6.56
N LEU A 516 34.92 -28.92 6.51
CA LEU A 516 34.19 -29.62 7.57
C LEU A 516 35.08 -29.86 8.79
N ALA A 517 36.33 -30.28 8.55
CA ALA A 517 37.35 -30.48 9.58
C ALA A 517 37.70 -29.16 10.31
N ARG A 518 37.83 -28.04 9.58
CA ARG A 518 38.02 -26.71 10.19
C ARG A 518 36.84 -26.32 11.08
N ARG A 519 35.60 -26.58 10.66
CA ARG A 519 34.42 -26.30 11.49
C ARG A 519 34.36 -27.19 12.75
N ALA A 520 34.73 -28.47 12.64
CA ALA A 520 34.85 -29.36 13.80
C ALA A 520 35.84 -28.83 14.83
N VAL A 521 37.06 -28.45 14.41
CA VAL A 521 38.05 -27.88 15.33
C VAL A 521 37.56 -26.54 15.92
N LYS A 522 36.79 -25.74 15.17
CA LYS A 522 36.17 -24.50 15.70
C LYS A 522 35.19 -24.78 16.85
N VAL A 523 34.27 -25.73 16.68
CA VAL A 523 33.30 -26.06 17.74
C VAL A 523 34.00 -26.63 18.98
N ILE A 524 35.09 -27.37 18.81
CA ILE A 524 35.95 -27.80 19.93
C ILE A 524 36.66 -26.63 20.60
N ALA A 525 37.23 -25.70 19.81
CA ALA A 525 37.90 -24.50 20.31
C ALA A 525 36.95 -23.62 21.13
N ASP A 526 35.72 -23.44 20.65
CA ASP A 526 34.71 -22.62 21.31
C ASP A 526 34.17 -23.27 22.59
N HIS A 527 33.89 -24.59 22.59
CA HIS A 527 33.44 -25.31 23.78
C HIS A 527 34.53 -25.43 24.87
N ARG A 528 35.80 -25.59 24.47
CA ARG A 528 36.95 -25.64 25.41
C ARG A 528 37.46 -24.25 25.82
N ASN A 529 36.96 -23.20 25.18
CA ASN A 529 37.50 -21.83 25.25
C ASN A 529 39.02 -21.75 24.93
N SER A 530 39.50 -22.53 23.97
CA SER A 530 40.92 -22.63 23.61
C SER A 530 41.34 -21.51 22.66
N GLU A 531 42.17 -20.58 23.16
CA GLU A 531 42.82 -19.55 22.34
C GLU A 531 43.79 -20.16 21.32
N TYR A 532 44.49 -21.25 21.68
CA TYR A 532 45.41 -21.96 20.79
C TYR A 532 44.71 -22.48 19.52
N LEU A 533 43.57 -23.16 19.67
CA LEU A 533 42.81 -23.66 18.53
C LEU A 533 42.17 -22.53 17.71
N ARG A 534 41.65 -21.48 18.36
CA ARG A 534 41.07 -20.31 17.66
C ARG A 534 42.09 -19.57 16.82
N ASN A 535 43.32 -19.41 17.32
CA ASN A 535 44.40 -18.79 16.57
C ASN A 535 44.76 -19.66 15.37
N TRP A 536 45.08 -20.94 15.57
CA TRP A 536 45.42 -21.87 14.49
C TRP A 536 44.35 -21.96 13.38
N LEU A 537 43.06 -21.95 13.75
CA LEU A 537 41.94 -21.90 12.78
C LEU A 537 41.93 -20.66 11.90
N THR A 538 42.36 -19.52 12.46
CA THR A 538 42.31 -18.20 11.83
C THR A 538 43.54 -17.95 10.96
N THR A 539 44.69 -18.52 11.33
CA THR A 539 45.99 -18.34 10.66
C THR A 539 46.32 -19.46 9.68
N GLY A 540 45.85 -20.70 9.90
CA GLY A 540 46.17 -21.87 9.08
C GLY A 540 47.56 -22.48 9.35
N GLU A 541 48.55 -21.63 9.66
CA GLU A 541 49.85 -22.02 10.21
C GLU A 541 49.92 -21.74 11.73
N THR A 542 50.93 -22.25 12.41
CA THR A 542 51.11 -22.10 13.88
C THR A 542 51.59 -20.71 14.33
N GLN A 543 51.50 -19.68 13.49
CA GLN A 543 51.81 -18.29 13.85
C GLN A 543 51.00 -17.26 13.02
N GLU A 544 50.98 -16.01 13.48
CA GLU A 544 50.11 -14.94 12.98
C GLU A 544 50.54 -14.36 11.62
N THR A 545 49.60 -14.26 10.67
CA THR A 545 49.58 -13.19 9.67
C THR A 545 48.16 -12.68 9.47
N GLY A 546 48.00 -11.37 9.31
CA GLY A 546 46.72 -10.70 9.07
C GLY A 546 46.68 -10.03 7.70
N MET A 547 45.47 -9.89 7.13
CA MET A 547 45.24 -9.06 5.94
C MET A 547 45.47 -7.59 6.31
N SER A 548 46.27 -6.87 5.53
CA SER A 548 46.55 -5.45 5.82
C SER A 548 45.40 -4.54 5.37
N VAL A 549 45.38 -3.32 5.90
CA VAL A 549 44.41 -2.29 5.47
C VAL A 549 44.61 -1.96 3.99
N ASP A 550 45.87 -1.90 3.52
CA ASP A 550 46.21 -1.65 2.11
C ASP A 550 45.72 -2.78 1.18
N GLU A 551 45.86 -4.04 1.61
CA GLU A 551 45.37 -5.21 0.88
C GLU A 551 43.84 -5.22 0.78
N ALA A 552 43.15 -4.86 1.86
CA ALA A 552 41.70 -4.70 1.89
C ALA A 552 41.23 -3.52 1.00
N CYS A 553 41.94 -2.38 1.03
CA CYS A 553 41.68 -1.23 0.16
C CYS A 553 41.82 -1.60 -1.32
N ALA A 554 42.91 -2.29 -1.68
CA ALA A 554 43.15 -2.77 -3.04
C ALA A 554 42.06 -3.76 -3.50
N HIS A 555 41.59 -4.64 -2.62
CA HIS A 555 40.52 -5.60 -2.94
C HIS A 555 39.16 -4.93 -3.21
N LEU A 556 38.85 -3.82 -2.52
CA LEU A 556 37.63 -3.04 -2.75
C LEU A 556 37.81 -1.90 -3.77
N LYS A 557 39.02 -1.74 -4.33
CA LYS A 557 39.41 -0.63 -5.23
C LYS A 557 39.19 0.77 -4.61
N ILE A 558 39.34 0.89 -3.30
CA ILE A 558 39.20 2.16 -2.57
C ILE A 558 40.56 2.70 -2.10
N GLN A 559 40.59 3.99 -1.77
CA GLN A 559 41.64 4.62 -0.98
C GLN A 559 41.00 5.10 0.33
N LEU A 560 41.42 4.55 1.47
CA LEU A 560 40.75 4.79 2.75
C LEU A 560 40.72 6.29 3.12
N ASP A 561 41.76 7.02 2.74
CA ASP A 561 41.98 8.43 3.08
C ASP A 561 41.09 9.41 2.29
N THR A 562 40.52 8.97 1.16
CA THR A 562 39.77 9.83 0.22
C THR A 562 38.32 9.39 0.00
N VAL A 563 37.89 8.25 0.56
CA VAL A 563 36.52 7.75 0.40
C VAL A 563 35.57 8.33 1.46
N ASP A 564 34.53 8.98 0.96
CA ASP A 564 33.33 9.42 1.68
C ASP A 564 32.63 8.25 2.38
N GLU A 565 32.26 8.43 3.64
CA GLU A 565 31.56 7.44 4.46
C GLU A 565 30.22 7.02 3.82
N SER A 566 29.51 7.96 3.19
CA SER A 566 28.26 7.72 2.46
C SER A 566 28.47 7.11 1.06
N MET A 567 29.73 6.84 0.67
CA MET A 567 30.09 5.95 -0.45
C MET A 567 30.37 4.52 0.00
N LEU A 568 30.87 4.31 1.23
CA LEU A 568 31.34 2.99 1.69
C LEU A 568 30.28 1.90 1.52
N GLN A 569 29.04 2.14 1.96
CA GLN A 569 27.96 1.15 1.83
C GLN A 569 27.67 0.80 0.37
N LEU A 570 27.63 1.79 -0.53
CA LEU A 570 27.40 1.58 -1.96
C LEU A 570 28.57 0.83 -2.62
N VAL A 571 29.81 1.09 -2.20
CA VAL A 571 30.98 0.32 -2.66
C VAL A 571 30.99 -1.10 -2.09
N PHE A 572 30.55 -1.31 -0.85
CA PHE A 572 30.43 -2.64 -0.24
C PHE A 572 29.40 -3.50 -0.97
N ASP A 573 28.24 -2.93 -1.31
CA ASP A 573 27.16 -3.66 -1.99
C ASP A 573 27.42 -3.85 -3.49
N ALA A 574 28.13 -2.90 -4.13
CA ALA A 574 28.70 -3.09 -5.46
C ALA A 574 29.78 -4.20 -5.44
N ALA A 575 30.72 -4.18 -4.49
CA ALA A 575 31.78 -5.19 -4.40
C ALA A 575 31.23 -6.60 -4.13
N ARG A 576 30.15 -6.73 -3.34
CA ARG A 576 29.42 -8.00 -3.15
C ARG A 576 28.71 -8.48 -4.43
N SER A 577 28.27 -7.57 -5.28
CA SER A 577 27.61 -7.90 -6.55
C SER A 577 28.61 -8.25 -7.64
N ASP A 578 29.71 -7.49 -7.75
CA ASP A 578 30.78 -7.68 -8.72
C ASP A 578 31.67 -8.90 -8.41
N ASN A 579 31.91 -9.19 -7.12
CA ASN A 579 32.88 -10.20 -6.70
C ASN A 579 32.51 -10.82 -5.32
N PRO A 580 31.41 -11.58 -5.22
CA PRO A 580 30.95 -12.18 -3.97
C PRO A 580 31.93 -13.22 -3.40
N GLY A 581 32.28 -13.09 -2.12
CA GLY A 581 33.06 -14.11 -1.42
C GLY A 581 33.78 -13.62 -0.17
N TRP A 582 34.32 -14.56 0.62
CA TRP A 582 34.90 -14.29 1.95
C TRP A 582 36.04 -13.26 1.95
N LYS A 583 36.81 -13.13 0.85
CA LYS A 583 37.85 -12.09 0.74
C LYS A 583 37.25 -10.70 0.66
N THR A 584 36.15 -10.54 -0.09
CA THR A 584 35.39 -9.29 -0.19
C THR A 584 34.79 -8.92 1.16
N ASP A 585 34.11 -9.85 1.84
CA ASP A 585 33.56 -9.57 3.17
C ASP A 585 34.65 -9.34 4.24
N LYS A 586 35.79 -10.03 4.19
CA LYS A 586 36.94 -9.76 5.08
C LYS A 586 37.62 -8.43 4.76
N ALA A 587 37.67 -8.00 3.50
CA ALA A 587 38.14 -6.69 3.11
C ALA A 587 37.18 -5.59 3.60
N ILE A 588 35.86 -5.78 3.43
CA ILE A 588 34.82 -4.90 3.99
C ILE A 588 34.92 -4.82 5.52
N GLU A 589 35.10 -5.94 6.21
CA GLU A 589 35.28 -5.97 7.67
C GLU A 589 36.57 -5.25 8.11
N THR A 590 37.67 -5.45 7.40
CA THR A 590 38.98 -4.82 7.69
C THR A 590 38.91 -3.31 7.47
N VAL A 591 38.31 -2.87 6.35
CA VAL A 591 38.03 -1.46 6.04
C VAL A 591 37.08 -0.85 7.07
N THR A 592 35.99 -1.52 7.42
CA THR A 592 35.02 -1.04 8.42
C THR A 592 35.62 -0.93 9.82
N LYS A 593 36.58 -1.82 10.18
CA LYS A 593 37.34 -1.72 11.43
C LYS A 593 38.36 -0.59 11.40
N ALA A 594 39.04 -0.37 10.27
CA ALA A 594 40.02 0.72 10.10
C ALA A 594 39.36 2.10 10.00
N TYR A 595 38.18 2.20 9.38
CA TYR A 595 37.42 3.45 9.22
C TYR A 595 36.67 3.88 10.50
N LYS A 596 36.84 3.17 11.62
CA LYS A 596 36.39 3.65 12.94
C LYS A 596 37.22 4.86 13.36
N ARG A 597 36.84 6.05 12.88
CA ARG A 597 37.41 7.31 13.36
C ARG A 597 37.31 7.36 14.89
N PRO A 598 38.31 7.94 15.59
CA PRO A 598 38.09 8.38 16.96
C PRO A 598 36.90 9.35 16.98
N LYS A 599 36.23 9.51 18.13
CA LYS A 599 35.28 10.60 18.30
C LYS A 599 36.02 11.92 18.06
N GLU A 600 35.80 12.55 16.91
CA GLU A 600 36.27 13.91 16.64
C GLU A 600 35.59 14.83 17.68
N GLU A 601 36.39 15.54 18.46
CA GLU A 601 35.90 16.66 19.25
C GLU A 601 35.33 17.72 18.28
N PRO A 602 34.26 18.45 18.66
CA PRO A 602 33.59 19.39 17.74
C PRO A 602 34.58 20.46 17.26
N LYS A 603 34.93 20.41 15.96
CA LYS A 603 35.91 21.30 15.30
C LYS A 603 35.59 22.79 15.43
N HIS A 604 34.33 23.12 15.69
CA HIS A 604 33.80 24.47 15.74
C HIS A 604 32.90 24.65 16.96
N SER A 605 32.92 25.84 17.56
CA SER A 605 32.05 26.23 18.68
C SER A 605 30.56 26.14 18.29
N PRO A 606 29.67 25.54 19.10
CA PRO A 606 28.24 25.42 18.81
C PRO A 606 27.52 26.75 18.53
N GLU A 607 28.03 27.87 19.05
CA GLU A 607 27.53 29.23 18.80
C GLU A 607 27.81 29.72 17.37
N SER A 608 28.86 29.19 16.75
CA SER A 608 29.42 29.69 15.48
C SER A 608 29.16 28.79 14.27
N TRP A 609 28.56 27.62 14.48
CA TRP A 609 28.43 26.57 13.47
C TRP A 609 27.00 26.07 13.36
N PRO A 610 26.45 25.83 12.16
CA PRO A 610 25.14 25.19 12.03
C PRO A 610 25.14 23.78 12.63
N VAL A 611 23.95 23.30 13.00
CA VAL A 611 23.74 21.94 13.50
C VAL A 611 23.45 21.00 12.33
N GLY A 612 23.85 19.73 12.40
CA GLY A 612 23.40 18.69 11.48
C GLY A 612 21.99 18.17 11.81
N LEU A 613 21.39 17.40 10.90
CA LEU A 613 20.11 16.70 11.13
C LEU A 613 20.26 15.17 11.02
N THR A 614 20.02 14.45 12.12
CA THR A 614 20.10 12.98 12.13
C THR A 614 18.91 12.37 11.37
N SER A 615 19.21 11.62 10.31
CA SER A 615 18.22 10.96 9.44
C SER A 615 17.37 9.91 10.18
N HIS A 616 16.17 9.63 9.64
CA HIS A 616 15.37 8.47 10.03
C HIS A 616 15.65 7.25 9.15
N GLY A 617 16.37 7.44 8.04
CA GLY A 617 16.65 6.41 7.04
C GLY A 617 15.82 6.65 5.78
N ASN A 618 16.49 6.83 4.63
CA ASN A 618 15.89 7.27 3.36
C ASN A 618 15.28 8.69 3.38
N THR A 619 15.41 9.46 4.48
CA THR A 619 14.83 10.82 4.64
C THR A 619 15.86 11.96 4.45
N CYS A 620 17.03 11.70 3.87
CA CYS A 620 18.13 12.68 3.77
C CYS A 620 17.81 13.92 2.91
N TYR A 621 16.92 13.78 1.92
CA TYR A 621 16.41 14.92 1.16
C TYR A 621 15.55 15.85 2.03
N LEU A 622 14.76 15.32 2.97
CA LEU A 622 13.99 16.13 3.92
C LEU A 622 14.93 16.92 4.83
N ASN A 623 15.99 16.28 5.34
CA ASN A 623 17.00 16.97 6.12
C ASN A 623 17.65 18.11 5.32
N SER A 624 18.00 17.87 4.05
CA SER A 624 18.53 18.91 3.15
C SER A 624 17.55 20.08 2.96
N LEU A 625 16.25 19.80 2.82
CA LEU A 625 15.19 20.82 2.71
C LEU A 625 15.01 21.63 3.99
N LEU A 626 14.97 20.95 5.14
CA LEU A 626 14.80 21.59 6.44
C LEU A 626 15.98 22.50 6.79
N GLN A 627 17.20 22.09 6.45
CA GLN A 627 18.41 22.93 6.57
C GLN A 627 18.31 24.17 5.68
N TYR A 628 18.01 24.00 4.39
CA TYR A 628 17.79 25.12 3.46
C TYR A 628 16.73 26.09 3.98
N TYR A 629 15.55 25.61 4.36
CA TYR A 629 14.46 26.44 4.90
C TYR A 629 14.84 27.15 6.21
N PHE A 630 15.64 26.52 7.08
CA PHE A 630 16.16 27.16 8.29
C PHE A 630 17.12 28.33 7.97
N THR A 631 17.84 28.29 6.84
CA THR A 631 18.66 29.45 6.41
C THR A 631 17.84 30.64 5.90
N ILE A 632 16.57 30.44 5.52
CA ILE A 632 15.72 31.51 5.00
C ILE A 632 15.13 32.28 6.17
N LYS A 633 15.69 33.46 6.45
CA LYS A 633 15.37 34.24 7.64
C LYS A 633 13.87 34.57 7.76
N PRO A 634 13.16 35.13 6.76
CA PRO A 634 11.73 35.41 6.89
C PRO A 634 10.86 34.15 7.12
N LEU A 635 11.26 32.98 6.61
CA LEU A 635 10.56 31.72 6.83
C LEU A 635 10.80 31.19 8.25
N ARG A 636 12.06 31.19 8.71
CA ARG A 636 12.42 30.83 10.08
C ARG A 636 11.78 31.77 11.11
N ASP A 637 11.75 33.07 10.84
CA ASP A 637 11.13 34.08 11.70
C ASP A 637 9.59 33.89 11.73
N LEU A 638 8.95 33.56 10.61
CA LEU A 638 7.52 33.19 10.52
C LEU A 638 7.19 31.89 11.28
N VAL A 639 8.07 30.89 11.24
CA VAL A 639 7.90 29.63 11.95
C VAL A 639 8.09 29.82 13.47
N ALA A 640 9.08 30.61 13.89
CA ALA A 640 9.30 30.93 15.30
C ALA A 640 8.13 31.71 15.92
N HIS A 641 7.54 32.65 15.16
CA HIS A 641 6.39 33.44 15.59
C HIS A 641 5.08 32.94 14.96
N PHE A 642 4.97 31.63 14.72
CA PHE A 642 3.86 31.04 13.95
C PHE A 642 2.48 31.40 14.51
N ASP A 643 2.34 31.53 15.83
CA ASP A 643 1.10 31.88 16.51
C ASP A 643 0.55 33.25 16.08
N ASP A 644 1.41 34.23 15.77
CA ASP A 644 1.00 35.52 15.20
C ASP A 644 0.54 35.41 13.74
N HIS A 645 0.99 34.38 13.02
CA HIS A 645 0.73 34.14 11.60
C HIS A 645 -0.35 33.08 11.33
N LYS A 646 -0.76 32.30 12.32
CA LYS A 646 -1.70 31.18 12.23
C LYS A 646 -3.10 31.59 11.78
N PHE A 647 -3.74 30.79 10.93
CA PHE A 647 -5.14 31.00 10.53
C PHE A 647 -6.12 30.56 11.63
N ASP A 648 -6.97 31.46 12.10
CA ASP A 648 -7.94 31.13 13.16
C ASP A 648 -9.20 30.43 12.63
N LEU A 649 -9.19 29.10 12.73
CA LEU A 649 -10.34 28.25 12.43
C LEU A 649 -11.55 28.47 13.36
N SER A 650 -11.36 29.05 14.55
CA SER A 650 -12.44 29.24 15.52
C SER A 650 -13.36 30.42 15.19
N THR A 651 -12.82 31.49 14.59
CA THR A 651 -13.60 32.67 14.16
C THR A 651 -14.08 32.59 12.72
N HIS A 652 -13.28 32.00 11.81
CA HIS A 652 -13.58 31.97 10.37
C HIS A 652 -14.15 30.64 9.85
N GLY A 653 -13.96 29.52 10.55
CA GLY A 653 -14.46 28.19 10.19
C GLY A 653 -13.78 27.51 9.00
N GLY A 654 -13.24 28.28 8.04
CA GLY A 654 -12.48 27.84 6.88
C GLY A 654 -11.92 29.04 6.11
N LYS A 655 -11.14 28.79 5.04
CA LYS A 655 -10.64 29.84 4.13
C LYS A 655 -11.57 30.04 2.95
N ASP A 656 -11.81 31.29 2.58
CA ASP A 656 -12.46 31.65 1.32
C ASP A 656 -11.45 31.59 0.16
N GLU A 657 -10.18 31.88 0.42
CA GLU A 657 -9.09 31.85 -0.55
C GLU A 657 -8.73 30.42 -1.00
N ARG A 658 -8.31 30.32 -2.26
CA ARG A 658 -7.66 29.13 -2.80
C ARG A 658 -6.16 29.16 -2.48
N VAL A 659 -5.57 27.98 -2.28
CA VAL A 659 -4.11 27.83 -2.23
C VAL A 659 -3.71 26.88 -3.36
N GLY A 660 -2.92 27.37 -4.31
CA GLY A 660 -2.57 26.65 -5.53
C GLY A 660 -3.80 26.34 -6.38
N SER A 661 -4.08 25.05 -6.61
CA SER A 661 -5.16 24.60 -7.51
C SER A 661 -6.50 24.31 -6.83
N ARG A 662 -6.59 24.34 -5.49
CA ARG A 662 -7.79 23.90 -4.74
C ARG A 662 -8.06 24.70 -3.46
N LYS A 663 -9.34 24.81 -3.06
CA LYS A 663 -9.70 25.39 -1.75
C LYS A 663 -9.36 24.38 -0.66
N VAL A 664 -8.89 24.88 0.48
CA VAL A 664 -8.30 24.07 1.56
C VAL A 664 -9.37 23.75 2.60
N THR A 665 -9.48 22.49 3.02
CA THR A 665 -10.46 22.10 4.03
C THR A 665 -10.05 22.53 5.45
N PRO A 666 -10.99 22.73 6.38
CA PRO A 666 -10.68 22.98 7.79
C PRO A 666 -9.90 21.84 8.47
N LEU A 667 -9.98 20.62 7.92
CA LEU A 667 -9.20 19.46 8.35
C LEU A 667 -7.72 19.61 7.96
N GLU A 668 -7.47 19.94 6.69
CA GLU A 668 -6.12 20.22 6.17
C GLU A 668 -5.46 21.39 6.88
N ILE A 669 -6.18 22.50 7.09
CA ILE A 669 -5.65 23.66 7.83
C ILE A 669 -5.19 23.23 9.24
N ARG A 670 -5.98 22.42 9.97
CA ARG A 670 -5.58 21.93 11.31
C ARG A 670 -4.42 20.92 11.26
N ALA A 671 -4.39 20.04 10.27
CA ALA A 671 -3.31 19.08 10.08
C ALA A 671 -1.97 19.79 9.83
N TYR A 672 -2.00 20.80 8.95
CA TYR A 672 -0.82 21.54 8.55
C TYR A 672 -0.39 22.59 9.59
N GLN A 673 -1.31 23.10 10.43
CA GLN A 673 -0.92 23.90 11.60
C GLN A 673 0.00 23.13 12.55
N LYS A 674 -0.29 21.85 12.80
CA LYS A 674 0.58 20.98 13.59
C LYS A 674 1.92 20.70 12.91
N PHE A 675 1.94 20.58 11.59
CA PHE A 675 3.20 20.47 10.84
C PHE A 675 4.10 21.70 11.06
N VAL A 676 3.54 22.91 11.13
CA VAL A 676 4.32 24.12 11.45
C VAL A 676 4.70 24.19 12.94
N GLU A 677 3.88 23.65 13.85
CA GLU A 677 4.22 23.51 15.28
C GLU A 677 5.38 22.52 15.50
N ASP A 678 5.34 21.36 14.84
CA ASP A 678 6.43 20.36 14.86
C ASP A 678 7.72 20.95 14.24
N LEU A 679 7.58 21.74 13.16
CA LEU A 679 8.70 22.44 12.50
C LEU A 679 9.28 23.57 13.37
N LYS A 680 8.43 24.30 14.11
CA LYS A 680 8.83 25.30 15.11
C LYS A 680 9.66 24.65 16.21
N HIS A 681 9.23 23.51 16.75
CA HIS A 681 10.01 22.80 17.75
C HIS A 681 11.38 22.33 17.21
N LEU A 682 11.43 21.83 15.97
CA LEU A 682 12.71 21.51 15.32
C LEU A 682 13.60 22.75 15.20
N PHE A 683 13.09 23.88 14.71
CA PHE A 683 13.87 25.10 14.54
C PHE A 683 14.35 25.69 15.89
N GLU A 684 13.55 25.61 16.95
CA GLU A 684 13.97 25.97 18.31
C GLU A 684 15.12 25.09 18.79
N ARG A 685 15.04 23.77 18.59
CA ARG A 685 16.15 22.85 18.89
C ARG A 685 17.38 23.11 18.03
N MET A 686 17.22 23.39 16.73
CA MET A 686 18.35 23.73 15.86
C MET A 686 19.11 24.98 16.31
N ILE A 687 18.44 25.91 17.01
CA ILE A 687 19.06 27.09 17.62
C ILE A 687 19.73 26.74 18.96
N ARG A 688 19.03 26.01 19.84
CA ARG A 688 19.33 25.89 21.29
C ARG A 688 20.11 24.65 21.72
N ASP A 689 20.01 23.54 20.97
CA ASP A 689 20.68 22.29 21.33
C ASP A 689 22.21 22.51 21.26
N PRO A 690 23.00 22.21 22.32
CA PRO A 690 24.45 22.39 22.29
C PRO A 690 25.17 21.32 21.47
N GLY A 691 24.46 20.29 20.98
CA GLY A 691 25.02 19.20 20.18
C GLY A 691 25.47 19.61 18.76
N PRO A 692 26.26 18.75 18.10
CA PRO A 692 26.65 18.93 16.69
C PRO A 692 25.51 18.56 15.73
N ALA A 693 24.56 17.72 16.15
CA ALA A 693 23.44 17.25 15.33
C ALA A 693 22.15 17.15 16.17
N VAL A 694 21.01 17.49 15.55
CA VAL A 694 19.66 17.39 16.12
C VAL A 694 18.87 16.34 15.35
N LYS A 695 18.18 15.43 16.03
CA LYS A 695 17.23 14.53 15.37
C LYS A 695 15.84 15.19 15.26
N PRO A 696 15.25 15.31 14.05
CA PRO A 696 13.84 15.68 13.88
C PRO A 696 12.88 14.75 14.63
N GLU A 697 11.63 15.17 14.83
CA GLU A 697 10.63 14.29 15.43
C GLU A 697 9.99 13.37 14.38
N ALA A 698 9.64 12.15 14.78
CA ALA A 698 8.96 11.19 13.92
C ALA A 698 7.61 11.72 13.41
N ASP A 699 6.90 12.52 14.22
CA ASP A 699 5.64 13.17 13.84
C ASP A 699 5.85 14.24 12.75
N LEU A 700 6.94 15.00 12.78
CA LEU A 700 7.31 15.94 11.72
C LEU A 700 7.55 15.21 10.39
N VAL A 701 8.29 14.09 10.43
CA VAL A 701 8.53 13.24 9.24
C VAL A 701 7.21 12.64 8.73
N CYS A 702 6.33 12.19 9.63
CA CYS A 702 5.00 11.72 9.26
C CYS A 702 4.15 12.84 8.61
N ARG A 703 4.15 14.05 9.18
CA ARG A 703 3.44 15.21 8.64
C ARG A 703 4.11 15.87 7.44
N ALA A 704 5.33 15.46 7.07
CA ALA A 704 5.97 15.84 5.81
C ALA A 704 5.47 14.99 4.62
N PHE A 705 5.18 13.69 4.83
CA PHE A 705 4.86 12.76 3.72
C PHE A 705 3.42 12.24 3.69
N LEU A 706 2.79 12.03 4.85
CA LEU A 706 1.43 11.52 4.93
C LEU A 706 0.39 12.63 4.73
N LYS A 707 -0.85 12.24 4.43
CA LYS A 707 -1.96 13.17 4.18
C LYS A 707 -2.59 13.72 5.46
N ALA A 708 -3.41 14.76 5.32
CA ALA A 708 -4.09 15.40 6.44
C ALA A 708 -5.02 14.43 7.18
N GLU A 709 -5.76 13.59 6.46
CA GLU A 709 -6.67 12.58 7.01
C GLU A 709 -5.91 11.50 7.81
N GLU A 710 -4.74 11.10 7.31
CA GLU A 710 -3.89 10.06 7.89
C GLU A 710 -3.21 10.52 9.18
N THR A 711 -3.00 11.83 9.33
CA THR A 711 -2.31 12.47 10.47
C THR A 711 -3.27 13.10 11.50
N GLU A 712 -4.43 13.61 11.10
CA GLU A 712 -5.46 14.15 12.01
C GLU A 712 -6.10 13.09 12.91
N THR A 713 -6.19 11.84 12.45
CA THR A 713 -6.83 10.73 13.20
C THR A 713 -6.10 10.31 14.47
N GLN A 714 -5.03 11.01 14.86
CA GLN A 714 -4.31 10.84 16.13
C GLN A 714 -4.61 11.96 17.15
N THR A 715 -4.61 13.24 16.74
CA THR A 715 -4.61 14.37 17.69
C THR A 715 -5.99 14.72 18.29
N ALA A 716 -7.09 14.27 17.67
CA ALA A 716 -8.44 14.48 18.21
C ALA A 716 -8.65 13.86 19.60
N SER A 717 -7.78 12.91 20.00
CA SER A 717 -7.78 12.26 21.31
C SER A 717 -7.02 13.03 22.40
N GLN A 718 -6.15 13.99 22.03
CA GLN A 718 -5.26 14.68 22.99
C GLN A 718 -5.82 16.03 23.47
N SER A 719 -6.36 16.85 22.56
CA SER A 719 -6.82 18.22 22.88
C SER A 719 -8.02 18.29 23.83
N ARG A 720 -8.72 17.17 24.08
CA ARG A 720 -9.86 17.11 25.02
C ARG A 720 -9.46 16.84 26.47
N ALA A 721 -8.16 16.70 26.77
CA ALA A 721 -7.67 16.29 28.09
C ALA A 721 -7.21 17.43 29.03
N GLN A 722 -7.07 18.67 28.54
CA GLN A 722 -6.43 19.77 29.30
C GLN A 722 -7.18 21.11 29.16
N SER A 723 -8.38 21.21 29.71
CA SER A 723 -9.06 22.49 29.99
C SER A 723 -10.13 22.31 31.07
N PRO A 724 -10.09 23.02 32.22
CA PRO A 724 -11.23 23.10 33.12
C PRO A 724 -12.30 24.04 32.53
N PRO A 725 -13.61 23.73 32.66
CA PRO A 725 -14.66 24.61 32.16
C PRO A 725 -14.81 25.85 33.07
N ALA A 726 -14.55 27.04 32.54
CA ALA A 726 -14.86 28.30 33.20
C ALA A 726 -16.33 28.68 32.93
N ASP A 727 -17.11 28.91 33.99
CA ASP A 727 -18.53 29.24 33.91
C ASP A 727 -18.75 30.75 33.76
N ILE A 728 -19.08 31.19 32.53
CA ILE A 728 -19.67 32.50 32.25
C ILE A 728 -20.74 32.33 31.17
N GLY A 729 -22.01 32.31 31.57
CA GLY A 729 -23.13 32.35 30.63
C GLY A 729 -23.50 33.78 30.21
N ILE A 730 -24.15 33.93 29.05
CA ILE A 730 -25.21 34.93 28.80
C ILE A 730 -26.03 34.55 27.54
N GLU A 731 -27.33 34.80 27.67
CA GLU A 731 -28.49 34.80 26.74
C GLU A 731 -28.31 34.50 25.23
N GLN A 732 -29.23 33.67 24.71
CA GLN A 732 -29.56 33.58 23.28
C GLN A 732 -30.51 34.70 22.84
N PRO A 733 -30.23 35.45 21.76
CA PRO A 733 -31.24 36.17 20.99
C PRO A 733 -31.86 35.25 19.92
N LYS A 734 -33.19 35.22 19.84
CA LYS A 734 -33.91 34.55 18.72
C LYS A 734 -33.97 35.44 17.47
N PRO A 735 -33.96 34.87 16.25
CA PRO A 735 -33.94 35.66 15.02
C PRO A 735 -35.29 36.38 14.77
N GLN A 736 -35.22 37.58 14.19
CA GLN A 736 -36.38 38.32 13.70
C GLN A 736 -36.48 38.24 12.16
N HIS A 737 -37.71 38.22 11.63
CA HIS A 737 -37.97 38.14 10.20
C HIS A 737 -37.80 39.50 9.47
N ALA A 738 -37.26 39.43 8.25
CA ALA A 738 -37.60 40.35 7.17
C ALA A 738 -37.83 39.54 5.87
N LYS A 739 -38.64 40.04 4.93
CA LYS A 739 -39.00 39.38 3.66
C LYS A 739 -38.86 40.32 2.47
N ALA A 740 -38.12 39.91 1.43
CA ALA A 740 -38.28 40.24 0.00
C ALA A 740 -37.30 39.33 -0.80
N SER A 741 -37.57 38.74 -1.97
CA SER A 741 -38.39 39.10 -3.14
C SER A 741 -37.70 40.15 -4.04
N VAL A 742 -37.49 39.98 -5.36
CA VAL A 742 -37.72 38.85 -6.30
C VAL A 742 -36.86 39.08 -7.57
N ASN A 743 -36.67 38.04 -8.41
CA ASN A 743 -35.88 38.04 -9.67
C ASN A 743 -34.34 38.15 -9.48
N ASP A 744 -33.49 37.62 -10.37
CA ASP A 744 -33.73 37.29 -11.79
C ASP A 744 -33.16 35.93 -12.28
N SER A 745 -33.64 35.56 -13.46
CA SER A 745 -33.15 34.63 -14.50
C SER A 745 -31.63 34.74 -14.75
N THR A 746 -30.89 33.77 -15.30
CA THR A 746 -31.16 32.40 -15.83
C THR A 746 -29.81 31.63 -15.81
N PRO A 747 -29.74 30.31 -16.06
CA PRO A 747 -28.48 29.55 -15.91
C PRO A 747 -27.53 29.70 -17.10
N PHE A 748 -26.24 29.47 -16.88
CA PHE A 748 -25.28 29.19 -17.94
C PHE A 748 -24.61 27.83 -17.73
N ALA A 749 -24.94 26.87 -18.57
CA ALA A 749 -24.14 25.67 -18.78
C ALA A 749 -23.29 25.88 -20.04
N SER A 750 -21.98 25.75 -19.91
CA SER A 750 -21.01 25.63 -21.01
C SER A 750 -19.81 24.89 -20.41
N SER A 751 -19.55 23.62 -20.71
CA SER A 751 -19.39 22.95 -22.01
C SER A 751 -18.13 23.42 -22.73
N ALA A 752 -17.35 22.45 -23.23
CA ALA A 752 -16.13 22.64 -23.98
C ALA A 752 -16.43 23.30 -25.37
N THR A 753 -15.47 23.65 -26.24
CA THR A 753 -14.37 22.81 -26.79
C THR A 753 -13.47 23.67 -27.69
N LEU A 754 -12.62 23.01 -28.50
CA LEU A 754 -12.01 23.41 -29.79
C LEU A 754 -10.51 23.77 -29.75
N THR A 755 -9.69 23.50 -30.79
CA THR A 755 -9.95 22.91 -32.13
C THR A 755 -9.04 21.72 -32.46
N LYS A 756 -9.50 20.86 -33.38
CA LYS A 756 -8.62 20.16 -34.34
C LYS A 756 -9.39 19.92 -35.65
N ASP A 757 -9.01 20.65 -36.68
CA ASP A 757 -9.57 20.60 -38.05
C ASP A 757 -8.65 19.70 -38.92
N ASP A 758 -9.04 19.13 -40.06
CA ASP A 758 -10.35 18.88 -40.70
C ASP A 758 -10.16 17.81 -41.81
N VAL A 759 -11.23 17.39 -42.51
CA VAL A 759 -11.32 17.07 -43.96
C VAL A 759 -12.63 16.29 -44.24
N GLN A 760 -13.44 16.82 -45.15
CA GLN A 760 -14.67 16.17 -45.65
C GLN A 760 -14.42 15.33 -46.91
N MET A 761 -15.33 14.39 -47.22
CA MET A 761 -15.90 14.25 -48.58
C MET A 761 -17.15 13.33 -48.63
N SER A 762 -18.24 13.84 -49.23
CA SER A 762 -19.33 13.14 -49.98
C SER A 762 -19.88 11.79 -49.44
N SER A 763 -21.11 11.71 -48.92
CA SER A 763 -22.42 11.60 -49.65
C SER A 763 -22.60 10.27 -50.44
N ILE A 764 -23.76 9.59 -50.47
CA ILE A 764 -25.16 10.04 -50.74
C ILE A 764 -26.20 9.21 -49.94
N PRO A 765 -27.37 9.77 -49.55
CA PRO A 765 -28.45 9.07 -48.82
C PRO A 765 -29.71 8.75 -49.65
N ILE A 766 -30.62 7.93 -49.07
CA ILE A 766 -32.10 7.78 -49.20
C ILE A 766 -32.46 6.67 -48.18
N GLY A 767 -33.45 6.72 -47.26
CA GLY A 767 -34.81 7.27 -47.27
C GLY A 767 -35.82 6.09 -47.35
N VAL A 768 -37.03 6.05 -46.77
CA VAL A 768 -37.86 6.87 -45.82
C VAL A 768 -38.90 5.89 -45.20
N ASP A 769 -39.71 6.10 -44.15
CA ASP A 769 -40.04 7.19 -43.20
C ASP A 769 -40.64 6.57 -41.90
N GLY A 770 -41.23 7.33 -40.94
CA GLY A 770 -42.22 6.79 -39.98
C GLY A 770 -42.28 7.35 -38.54
N LEU A 771 -42.84 8.54 -38.34
CA LEU A 771 -43.41 9.04 -37.05
C LEU A 771 -44.91 8.61 -36.91
N PRO A 772 -45.70 8.90 -35.82
CA PRO A 772 -45.45 9.51 -34.49
C PRO A 772 -45.99 8.56 -33.34
N PRO A 773 -46.65 8.94 -32.20
CA PRO A 773 -46.70 10.17 -31.37
C PRO A 773 -46.46 9.94 -29.84
N SER A 774 -46.66 10.96 -28.99
CA SER A 774 -46.59 10.92 -27.50
C SER A 774 -47.97 11.10 -26.82
N PRO A 775 -48.23 10.44 -25.65
CA PRO A 775 -48.81 11.11 -24.45
C PRO A 775 -48.42 10.41 -23.10
N PRO A 776 -48.99 10.73 -21.91
CA PRO A 776 -49.22 12.01 -21.21
C PRO A 776 -48.65 12.02 -19.74
N THR A 777 -49.33 12.63 -18.76
CA THR A 777 -48.75 13.27 -17.52
C THR A 777 -49.49 12.92 -16.20
N SER A 778 -48.89 13.23 -15.03
CA SER A 778 -49.46 13.35 -13.65
C SER A 778 -49.75 12.02 -12.88
N LEU A 779 -49.79 11.89 -11.53
CA LEU A 779 -50.08 12.74 -10.34
C LEU A 779 -49.18 12.31 -9.10
N PRO A 780 -49.50 12.59 -7.80
CA PRO A 780 -49.48 13.87 -7.06
C PRO A 780 -48.69 13.85 -5.70
N ASP A 781 -48.62 14.99 -4.99
CA ASP A 781 -48.15 15.11 -3.59
C ASP A 781 -49.15 14.60 -2.52
N THR A 782 -48.65 14.25 -1.32
CA THR A 782 -49.32 14.53 -0.02
C THR A 782 -48.34 14.41 1.17
N ASP A 783 -48.63 15.09 2.30
CA ASP A 783 -47.70 15.31 3.43
C ASP A 783 -48.41 15.28 4.81
N LYS A 784 -47.62 15.07 5.89
CA LYS A 784 -47.86 15.32 7.34
C LYS A 784 -48.36 14.22 8.30
N ILE A 785 -48.06 14.51 9.58
CA ILE A 785 -48.47 13.93 10.90
C ILE A 785 -48.01 12.49 11.21
N MET A 786 -47.57 12.11 12.43
CA MET A 786 -47.60 12.77 13.77
C MET A 786 -46.21 12.87 14.46
N LYS A 787 -46.19 13.16 15.78
CA LYS A 787 -45.07 13.67 16.58
C LYS A 787 -44.92 12.92 17.93
N ASP A 788 -43.83 13.21 18.62
CA ASP A 788 -43.57 13.12 20.08
C ASP A 788 -43.42 11.75 20.78
N THR A 789 -42.22 11.53 21.35
CA THR A 789 -42.02 11.47 22.81
C THR A 789 -40.53 11.69 23.14
N ASN A 790 -40.18 11.97 24.40
CA ASN A 790 -38.86 12.51 24.78
C ASN A 790 -38.36 11.96 26.14
N SER A 791 -37.07 12.20 26.43
CA SER A 791 -36.33 11.93 27.69
C SER A 791 -36.00 10.48 28.08
N LEU A 792 -34.72 10.25 28.40
CA LEU A 792 -34.25 9.97 29.77
C LEU A 792 -32.70 10.10 29.83
N ASP A 793 -32.19 10.96 30.72
CA ASP A 793 -30.75 11.19 30.91
C ASP A 793 -30.14 10.25 31.97
N VAL A 794 -28.92 9.76 31.72
CA VAL A 794 -28.04 9.06 32.69
C VAL A 794 -26.59 9.52 32.43
N PRO A 795 -25.78 9.86 33.44
CA PRO A 795 -24.59 10.72 33.27
C PRO A 795 -23.31 9.99 32.77
N PRO A 796 -22.34 10.74 32.22
CA PRO A 796 -21.06 10.19 31.78
C PRO A 796 -20.15 9.79 32.95
N LEU A 797 -19.49 8.64 32.83
CA LEU A 797 -18.39 8.20 33.69
C LEU A 797 -17.03 8.70 33.16
N PRO A 798 -16.00 8.85 34.01
CA PRO A 798 -14.75 9.54 33.66
C PRO A 798 -13.86 8.75 32.67
N PRO A 799 -13.08 9.43 31.82
CA PRO A 799 -12.17 8.78 30.88
C PRO A 799 -10.99 8.13 31.59
N ARG A 800 -10.77 6.85 31.34
CA ARG A 800 -9.57 6.12 31.79
C ARG A 800 -8.47 6.27 30.73
N GLN A 801 -7.28 6.69 31.14
CA GLN A 801 -6.15 6.92 30.23
C GLN A 801 -5.71 5.62 29.53
N VAL A 802 -5.32 5.75 28.25
CA VAL A 802 -4.63 4.70 27.48
C VAL A 802 -3.45 5.34 26.74
N SER A 803 -2.24 4.94 27.12
CA SER A 803 -0.97 5.39 26.53
C SER A 803 -0.39 4.32 25.60
N THR A 804 -0.10 4.64 24.33
CA THR A 804 0.60 3.70 23.41
C THR A 804 1.38 4.42 22.30
N PRO A 805 2.72 4.30 22.25
CA PRO A 805 3.55 4.81 21.14
C PRO A 805 3.41 4.04 19.82
N VAL A 806 2.84 2.83 19.85
CA VAL A 806 2.81 1.85 18.73
C VAL A 806 2.33 2.46 17.40
N ARG A 807 1.37 3.40 17.46
CA ARG A 807 0.75 4.00 16.27
C ARG A 807 1.62 5.05 15.56
N GLN A 808 2.62 5.63 16.23
CA GLN A 808 3.62 6.48 15.59
C GLN A 808 4.58 5.64 14.75
N GLN A 809 5.04 4.50 15.29
CA GLN A 809 5.98 3.62 14.59
C GLN A 809 5.41 3.08 13.26
N THR A 810 4.11 2.77 13.20
CA THR A 810 3.41 2.36 11.96
C THR A 810 3.13 3.48 10.97
N ASN A 811 3.21 4.74 11.39
CA ASN A 811 3.10 5.90 10.50
C ASN A 811 4.49 6.31 9.98
N LEU A 812 5.52 6.22 10.82
CA LEU A 812 6.90 6.50 10.43
C LEU A 812 7.36 5.57 9.30
N THR A 813 7.10 4.26 9.38
CA THR A 813 7.45 3.33 8.29
C THR A 813 6.71 3.64 6.98
N LYS A 814 5.48 4.18 7.04
CA LYS A 814 4.74 4.64 5.84
C LYS A 814 5.32 5.94 5.28
N ALA A 815 5.79 6.83 6.15
CA ALA A 815 6.47 8.05 5.76
C ALA A 815 7.83 7.72 5.10
N GLU A 816 8.58 6.74 5.63
CA GLU A 816 9.80 6.19 5.05
C GLU A 816 9.54 5.48 3.70
N GLU A 817 8.39 4.81 3.53
CA GLU A 817 8.00 4.20 2.27
C GLU A 817 7.59 5.24 1.21
N ALA A 818 6.76 6.22 1.58
CA ALA A 818 6.43 7.36 0.72
C ALA A 818 7.71 8.13 0.32
N ALA A 819 8.64 8.30 1.26
CA ALA A 819 9.94 8.91 1.03
C ALA A 819 10.84 8.15 0.05
N ARG A 820 10.67 6.83 -0.07
CA ARG A 820 11.34 6.01 -1.10
C ARG A 820 10.65 6.08 -2.46
N GLN A 821 9.34 6.35 -2.49
CA GLN A 821 8.57 6.45 -3.72
C GLN A 821 8.71 7.82 -4.40
N GLN A 822 8.94 8.89 -3.63
CA GLN A 822 9.20 10.23 -4.15
C GLN A 822 10.62 10.35 -4.73
N GLN A 823 10.72 10.69 -6.02
CA GLN A 823 11.98 10.67 -6.77
C GLN A 823 12.53 12.06 -7.13
N ASP A 824 11.79 13.12 -6.83
CA ASP A 824 12.14 14.51 -7.13
C ASP A 824 11.97 15.39 -5.89
N VAL A 825 12.99 16.19 -5.58
CA VAL A 825 13.02 17.12 -4.44
C VAL A 825 11.92 18.19 -4.57
N THR A 826 11.48 18.52 -5.79
CA THR A 826 10.52 19.60 -6.00
C THR A 826 9.09 19.25 -5.66
N GLU A 827 8.68 17.98 -5.80
CA GLU A 827 7.36 17.54 -5.33
C GLU A 827 7.23 17.80 -3.82
N VAL A 828 8.32 17.56 -3.07
CA VAL A 828 8.39 17.77 -1.63
C VAL A 828 8.49 19.26 -1.28
N MET A 829 9.24 20.06 -2.05
CA MET A 829 9.30 21.52 -1.87
C MET A 829 7.92 22.17 -2.04
N ASP A 830 7.26 21.85 -3.15
CA ASP A 830 5.97 22.42 -3.54
C ASP A 830 4.88 22.02 -2.52
N GLU A 831 4.89 20.77 -2.03
CA GLU A 831 3.97 20.28 -1.01
C GLU A 831 4.26 20.88 0.39
N ILE A 832 5.52 21.00 0.83
CA ILE A 832 5.85 21.65 2.12
C ILE A 832 5.44 23.14 2.10
N LEU A 833 5.71 23.85 1.00
CA LEU A 833 5.30 25.24 0.84
C LEU A 833 3.78 25.39 0.72
N PHE A 834 3.08 24.44 0.07
CA PHE A 834 1.62 24.36 0.09
C PHE A 834 1.09 24.22 1.53
N ARG A 835 1.63 23.29 2.32
CA ARG A 835 1.24 23.06 3.73
C ARG A 835 1.45 24.31 4.60
N LEU A 836 2.62 24.96 4.47
CA LEU A 836 2.92 26.23 5.13
C LEU A 836 1.92 27.34 4.75
N ARG A 837 1.65 27.55 3.45
CA ARG A 837 0.68 28.53 2.95
C ARG A 837 -0.76 28.20 3.41
N CYS A 838 -1.11 26.92 3.54
CA CYS A 838 -2.40 26.50 4.09
C CYS A 838 -2.58 26.87 5.57
N ALA A 839 -1.52 26.75 6.37
CA ALA A 839 -1.57 26.92 7.83
C ALA A 839 -1.64 28.39 8.31
N ILE A 840 -1.00 29.31 7.57
CA ILE A 840 -0.93 30.76 7.88
C ILE A 840 -2.16 31.54 7.40
N LYS A 841 -2.36 32.75 7.93
CA LYS A 841 -3.43 33.68 7.55
C LYS A 841 -3.13 34.39 6.21
N PRO A 842 -4.14 34.64 5.36
CA PRO A 842 -4.00 35.43 4.14
C PRO A 842 -3.66 36.89 4.46
N SER A 843 -2.88 37.54 3.59
CA SER A 843 -2.78 39.01 3.54
C SER A 843 -3.84 39.63 2.60
N GLY A 844 -4.46 38.79 1.76
CA GLY A 844 -5.54 39.11 0.84
C GLY A 844 -5.72 37.99 -0.19
N MET A 845 -6.49 38.27 -1.24
CA MET A 845 -6.68 37.38 -2.40
C MET A 845 -6.45 38.15 -3.69
N ASP A 846 -6.03 37.45 -4.76
CA ASP A 846 -5.92 38.05 -6.10
C ASP A 846 -7.19 37.85 -6.95
N THR A 847 -7.16 38.35 -8.19
CA THR A 847 -8.26 38.26 -9.16
C THR A 847 -8.60 36.83 -9.62
N ARG A 848 -7.80 35.83 -9.22
CA ARG A 848 -8.06 34.39 -9.43
C ARG A 848 -8.48 33.72 -8.11
N GLU A 849 -8.86 34.44 -7.06
CA GLU A 849 -9.11 33.93 -5.69
C GLU A 849 -7.89 33.23 -5.04
N GLU A 850 -6.66 33.40 -5.57
CA GLU A 850 -5.46 32.81 -4.95
C GLU A 850 -5.02 33.64 -3.75
N GLN A 851 -4.66 32.95 -2.66
CA GLN A 851 -4.11 33.56 -1.46
C GLN A 851 -2.87 34.42 -1.78
N LEU A 852 -2.84 35.63 -1.21
CA LEU A 852 -1.66 36.48 -1.11
C LEU A 852 -1.04 36.29 0.28
N ASP A 853 0.25 36.00 0.34
CA ASP A 853 0.99 35.75 1.58
C ASP A 853 2.50 35.97 1.38
N MET A 854 3.24 36.04 2.50
CA MET A 854 4.68 36.31 2.50
C MET A 854 5.49 35.22 1.74
N LEU A 855 5.03 33.97 1.72
CA LEU A 855 5.73 32.89 1.02
C LEU A 855 5.58 33.05 -0.50
N ARG A 856 4.42 33.52 -0.96
CA ARG A 856 4.23 33.96 -2.36
C ARG A 856 5.18 35.11 -2.72
N GLU A 857 5.38 36.09 -1.83
CA GLU A 857 6.34 37.18 -2.04
C GLU A 857 7.82 36.76 -2.04
N ILE A 858 8.18 35.69 -1.29
CA ILE A 858 9.57 35.21 -1.17
C ILE A 858 9.99 34.37 -2.39
N PHE A 859 9.11 33.50 -2.89
CA PHE A 859 9.48 32.43 -3.82
C PHE A 859 8.84 32.49 -5.22
N TYR A 860 7.65 33.10 -5.39
CA TYR A 860 6.92 33.00 -6.66
C TYR A 860 7.32 34.10 -7.65
N MET A 861 7.45 33.71 -8.92
CA MET A 861 7.72 34.58 -10.06
C MET A 861 6.54 34.55 -11.04
N LYS A 862 6.32 35.63 -11.79
CA LYS A 862 5.37 35.62 -12.92
C LYS A 862 6.09 35.36 -14.22
N ILE A 863 5.59 34.38 -14.97
CA ILE A 863 6.09 34.04 -16.31
C ILE A 863 4.99 34.37 -17.31
N SER A 864 5.31 35.21 -18.30
CA SER A 864 4.48 35.37 -19.49
C SER A 864 4.94 34.40 -20.58
N GLU A 865 4.05 33.56 -21.06
CA GLU A 865 4.21 32.68 -22.21
C GLU A 865 3.54 33.34 -23.42
N ARG A 866 4.29 33.53 -24.52
CA ARG A 866 3.77 34.12 -25.77
C ARG A 866 3.84 33.10 -26.88
N THR A 867 2.71 32.84 -27.52
CA THR A 867 2.56 31.89 -28.62
C THR A 867 2.14 32.64 -29.88
N ILE A 868 2.87 32.42 -30.97
CA ILE A 868 2.64 32.99 -32.30
C ILE A 868 2.16 31.87 -33.24
N ASP A 869 1.05 32.09 -33.94
CA ASP A 869 0.55 31.16 -34.95
C ASP A 869 1.13 31.37 -36.36
N GLU A 870 0.80 30.47 -37.28
CA GLU A 870 1.27 30.51 -38.68
C GLU A 870 0.77 31.73 -39.47
N ALA A 871 -0.25 32.44 -38.97
CA ALA A 871 -0.75 33.69 -39.54
C ALA A 871 -0.12 34.95 -38.88
N GLY A 872 0.79 34.77 -37.91
CA GLY A 872 1.43 35.87 -37.17
C GLY A 872 0.55 36.47 -36.07
N LYS A 873 -0.53 35.81 -35.66
CA LYS A 873 -1.35 36.24 -34.53
C LYS A 873 -0.66 35.80 -33.23
N GLU A 874 -0.39 36.77 -32.35
CA GLU A 874 0.13 36.50 -31.01
C GLU A 874 -1.00 36.25 -30.00
N VAL A 875 -0.76 35.32 -29.07
CA VAL A 875 -1.55 35.10 -27.85
C VAL A 875 -0.59 35.05 -26.67
N SER A 876 -0.78 35.94 -25.70
CA SER A 876 -0.07 35.93 -24.43
C SER A 876 -0.90 35.26 -23.33
N ARG A 877 -0.21 34.57 -22.43
CA ARG A 877 -0.73 34.02 -21.17
C ARG A 877 0.25 34.36 -20.06
N GLU A 878 -0.24 34.65 -18.86
CA GLU A 878 0.58 34.82 -17.67
C GLU A 878 0.17 33.83 -16.59
N ASP A 879 1.15 33.24 -15.90
CA ASP A 879 0.95 32.42 -14.71
C ASP A 879 2.04 32.69 -13.67
N ASP A 880 1.73 32.42 -12.40
CA ASP A 880 2.71 32.37 -11.33
C ASP A 880 3.42 31.00 -11.31
N ALA A 881 4.73 30.99 -11.10
CA ALA A 881 5.57 29.80 -11.00
C ALA A 881 6.47 29.87 -9.75
N LEU A 882 6.63 28.74 -9.06
CA LEU A 882 7.42 28.62 -7.82
C LEU A 882 8.90 28.30 -8.08
N ASN A 883 9.20 27.69 -9.24
CA ASN A 883 10.54 27.38 -9.71
C ASN A 883 10.59 27.44 -11.24
N ILE A 884 11.78 27.58 -11.81
CA ILE A 884 12.02 27.41 -13.25
C ILE A 884 12.37 25.94 -13.50
N LEU A 885 11.49 25.21 -14.18
CA LEU A 885 11.76 23.83 -14.61
C LEU A 885 12.63 23.84 -15.88
N LEU A 886 13.86 23.33 -15.77
CA LEU A 886 14.74 23.12 -16.92
C LEU A 886 14.33 21.87 -17.72
N ASN A 887 14.79 21.81 -18.98
CA ASN A 887 14.80 20.55 -19.73
C ASN A 887 15.78 19.55 -19.08
N ILE A 888 15.50 18.25 -19.20
CA ILE A 888 16.45 17.20 -18.83
C ILE A 888 17.69 17.33 -19.74
N PRO A 889 18.91 17.58 -19.22
CA PRO A 889 20.08 17.84 -20.05
C PRO A 889 20.39 16.66 -20.97
N SER A 890 20.48 16.89 -22.29
CA SER A 890 20.77 15.86 -23.30
C SER A 890 22.27 15.70 -23.62
N ARG A 891 23.10 16.57 -23.05
CA ARG A 891 24.55 16.67 -23.22
C ARG A 891 25.13 17.51 -22.06
N PRO A 892 26.46 17.49 -21.84
CA PRO A 892 27.12 18.49 -20.99
C PRO A 892 26.74 19.91 -21.43
N THR A 893 26.34 20.76 -20.48
CA THR A 893 25.78 22.10 -20.73
C THR A 893 26.10 23.06 -19.57
N ASP A 894 25.63 24.30 -19.66
CA ASP A 894 25.73 25.32 -18.61
C ASP A 894 24.34 25.87 -18.24
N ILE A 895 24.26 26.55 -17.08
CA ILE A 895 23.00 27.08 -16.55
C ILE A 895 22.34 28.14 -17.46
N TYR A 896 23.10 28.96 -18.19
CA TYR A 896 22.53 29.92 -19.14
C TYR A 896 22.02 29.21 -20.39
N SER A 897 22.76 28.26 -20.95
CA SER A 897 22.30 27.45 -22.09
C SER A 897 21.00 26.71 -21.76
N ALA A 898 20.92 26.09 -20.57
CA ALA A 898 19.73 25.37 -20.11
C ALA A 898 18.54 26.30 -19.80
N LEU A 899 18.77 27.50 -19.22
CA LEU A 899 17.73 28.51 -19.04
C LEU A 899 17.26 29.07 -20.39
N ASP A 900 18.18 29.38 -21.30
CA ASP A 900 17.85 29.89 -22.62
C ASP A 900 17.01 28.86 -23.40
N GLU A 901 17.26 27.55 -23.29
CA GLU A 901 16.37 26.51 -23.85
C GLU A 901 14.91 26.65 -23.37
N VAL A 902 14.68 27.01 -22.11
CA VAL A 902 13.33 27.20 -21.53
C VAL A 902 12.69 28.52 -21.96
N PHE A 903 13.48 29.59 -22.09
CA PHE A 903 12.95 30.94 -22.34
C PHE A 903 12.89 31.34 -23.82
N GLU A 904 13.75 30.81 -24.69
CA GLU A 904 13.85 31.20 -26.10
C GLU A 904 12.72 30.64 -27.00
N LEU A 905 12.81 30.95 -28.30
CA LEU A 905 11.79 30.65 -29.29
C LEU A 905 11.78 29.16 -29.70
N GLN A 906 11.01 28.36 -28.97
CA GLN A 906 10.71 26.97 -29.30
C GLN A 906 9.67 26.87 -30.43
N THR A 907 9.64 25.70 -31.09
CA THR A 907 8.55 25.31 -32.01
C THR A 907 7.76 24.16 -31.38
N ILE A 908 6.44 24.31 -31.29
CA ILE A 908 5.55 23.37 -30.60
C ILE A 908 4.51 22.84 -31.59
N ASP A 909 4.40 21.51 -31.68
CA ASP A 909 3.44 20.82 -32.54
C ASP A 909 2.03 20.85 -31.92
N HIS A 910 1.27 21.91 -32.16
CA HIS A 910 -0.15 21.98 -31.80
C HIS A 910 -1.01 21.21 -32.80
N GLY A 911 -0.79 19.90 -32.85
CA GLY A 911 -1.60 18.96 -33.61
C GLY A 911 -1.22 18.84 -35.08
N SER A 912 -1.82 19.67 -35.93
CA SER A 912 -1.52 19.77 -37.38
C SER A 912 -0.83 21.08 -37.75
N LYS A 913 -0.74 22.03 -36.80
CA LYS A 913 -0.15 23.37 -36.97
C LYS A 913 1.10 23.47 -36.09
N LYS A 914 2.15 24.14 -36.58
CA LYS A 914 3.40 24.38 -35.85
C LYS A 914 3.40 25.80 -35.30
N LEU A 915 3.14 25.91 -34.00
CA LEU A 915 3.17 27.20 -33.29
C LEU A 915 4.59 27.51 -32.83
N LYS A 916 4.92 28.80 -32.71
CA LYS A 916 6.18 29.24 -32.09
C LYS A 916 5.89 29.81 -30.72
N GLN A 917 6.68 29.46 -29.71
CA GLN A 917 6.46 29.90 -28.33
C GLN A 917 7.76 30.37 -27.69
N TYR A 918 7.68 31.42 -26.87
CA TYR A 918 8.78 31.88 -26.02
C TYR A 918 8.25 32.36 -24.66
N LYS A 919 9.15 32.45 -23.68
CA LYS A 919 8.81 32.84 -22.29
C LYS A 919 9.60 34.08 -21.86
N THR A 920 9.10 34.74 -20.81
CA THR A 920 9.70 35.95 -20.22
C THR A 920 9.24 36.09 -18.76
N LEU A 921 10.13 36.57 -17.89
CA LEU A 921 9.85 36.90 -16.50
C LEU A 921 9.23 38.31 -16.40
N GLN A 922 8.09 38.41 -15.72
CA GLN A 922 7.34 39.65 -15.47
C GLN A 922 7.47 40.12 -14.01
N SER A 923 7.70 39.21 -13.07
CA SER A 923 8.16 39.51 -11.71
C SER A 923 9.31 38.58 -11.31
N LEU A 924 10.08 39.00 -10.30
CA LEU A 924 11.29 38.30 -9.86
C LEU A 924 11.26 38.10 -8.32
N PRO A 925 11.41 36.87 -7.83
CA PRO A 925 11.35 36.57 -6.40
C PRO A 925 12.68 36.90 -5.71
N PRO A 926 12.70 37.29 -4.42
CA PRO A 926 13.92 37.39 -3.62
C PRO A 926 14.78 36.11 -3.64
N LEU A 927 14.14 34.94 -3.65
CA LEU A 927 14.76 33.63 -3.85
C LEU A 927 14.27 33.01 -5.17
N LEU A 928 15.15 33.01 -6.18
CA LEU A 928 14.93 32.32 -7.45
C LEU A 928 15.26 30.84 -7.27
N GLN A 929 14.33 29.97 -7.66
CA GLN A 929 14.49 28.53 -7.57
C GLN A 929 14.50 27.91 -8.98
N ILE A 930 15.39 26.96 -9.23
CA ILE A 930 15.58 26.31 -10.53
C ILE A 930 15.62 24.78 -10.33
N ASN A 931 14.69 24.07 -10.95
CA ASN A 931 14.65 22.60 -10.98
C ASN A 931 15.48 22.07 -12.17
N ILE A 932 16.36 21.12 -11.89
CA ILE A 932 17.26 20.45 -12.84
C ILE A 932 16.86 18.96 -12.91
N PRO A 933 15.75 18.61 -13.60
CA PRO A 933 15.22 17.26 -13.58
C PRO A 933 16.21 16.26 -14.20
N ARG A 934 16.45 15.15 -13.51
CA ARG A 934 17.42 14.12 -13.92
C ARG A 934 16.79 12.81 -14.38
N ASN A 935 15.55 12.54 -13.99
CA ASN A 935 14.92 11.23 -14.21
C ASN A 935 14.16 11.24 -15.55
N THR A 936 14.45 10.27 -16.41
CA THR A 936 13.79 10.05 -17.70
C THR A 936 13.37 8.58 -17.86
N TYR A 937 12.56 8.28 -18.87
CA TYR A 937 12.16 6.92 -19.19
C TYR A 937 12.72 6.49 -20.54
N ASP A 938 13.64 5.52 -20.54
CA ASP A 938 14.17 4.95 -21.76
C ASP A 938 13.17 3.95 -22.37
N ARG A 939 12.58 4.37 -23.50
CA ARG A 939 11.61 3.58 -24.27
C ARG A 939 12.23 2.35 -24.95
N THR A 940 13.56 2.22 -24.99
CA THR A 940 14.25 1.08 -25.61
C THR A 940 14.55 -0.04 -24.63
N THR A 941 14.97 0.27 -23.40
CA THR A 941 15.13 -0.74 -22.32
C THR A 941 13.89 -0.94 -21.46
N GLY A 942 12.89 -0.04 -21.55
CA GLY A 942 11.66 -0.10 -20.75
C GLY A 942 11.87 0.24 -19.27
N ARG A 943 12.87 1.07 -18.96
CA ARG A 943 13.29 1.38 -17.59
C ARG A 943 13.41 2.88 -17.37
N GLY A 944 13.24 3.27 -16.11
CA GLY A 944 13.65 4.59 -15.63
C GLY A 944 15.18 4.71 -15.64
N VAL A 945 15.68 5.85 -16.08
CA VAL A 945 17.11 6.16 -16.21
C VAL A 945 17.36 7.55 -15.63
N LYS A 946 18.42 7.71 -14.85
CA LYS A 946 18.91 9.01 -14.37
C LYS A 946 19.96 9.55 -15.35
N VAL A 947 19.87 10.82 -15.70
CA VAL A 947 20.76 11.47 -16.68
C VAL A 947 21.86 12.26 -15.97
N GLU A 948 23.09 11.77 -16.10
CA GLU A 948 24.26 12.27 -15.36
C GLU A 948 25.11 13.29 -16.12
N HIS A 949 24.58 13.87 -17.21
CA HIS A 949 25.28 14.93 -17.94
C HIS A 949 25.54 16.16 -17.05
N LYS A 950 26.78 16.68 -17.12
CA LYS A 950 27.23 17.88 -16.42
C LYS A 950 26.34 19.08 -16.75
N ILE A 951 26.00 19.87 -15.73
CA ILE A 951 25.52 21.24 -15.90
C ILE A 951 26.43 22.16 -15.09
N HIS A 952 27.10 23.10 -15.76
CA HIS A 952 27.91 24.09 -15.07
C HIS A 952 26.98 25.09 -14.36
N LEU A 953 27.13 25.22 -13.04
CA LEU A 953 26.40 26.21 -12.24
C LEU A 953 27.27 27.46 -12.06
N GLU A 954 26.67 28.63 -12.27
CA GLU A 954 27.32 29.93 -12.08
C GLU A 954 27.18 30.42 -10.65
N GLU A 955 28.24 30.98 -10.06
CA GLU A 955 28.18 31.63 -8.74
C GLU A 955 27.31 32.90 -8.77
N THR A 956 27.27 33.59 -9.92
CA THR A 956 26.48 34.81 -10.15
C THR A 956 25.65 34.71 -11.44
N LEU A 957 24.34 34.69 -11.29
CA LEU A 957 23.36 34.65 -12.39
C LEU A 957 22.84 36.06 -12.68
N TYR A 958 22.76 36.45 -13.95
CA TYR A 958 22.20 37.74 -14.39
C TYR A 958 20.91 37.52 -15.18
N LEU A 959 19.78 37.97 -14.64
CA LEU A 959 18.45 37.72 -15.23
C LEU A 959 17.99 38.79 -16.23
N ASP A 960 18.80 39.82 -16.52
CA ASP A 960 18.49 40.89 -17.47
C ASP A 960 17.97 40.35 -18.81
N ARG A 961 18.58 39.27 -19.33
CA ARG A 961 18.18 38.65 -20.61
C ARG A 961 16.80 37.96 -20.59
N TYR A 962 16.21 37.73 -19.42
CA TYR A 962 14.94 37.03 -19.25
C TYR A 962 13.78 37.93 -18.77
N TYR A 963 14.06 39.16 -18.32
CA TYR A 963 13.10 40.00 -17.59
C TYR A 963 12.70 41.29 -18.33
N GLY A 964 11.43 41.71 -18.20
CA GLY A 964 10.94 43.05 -18.58
C GLY A 964 11.04 43.42 -20.07
N TRP A 965 10.25 42.78 -20.94
CA TRP A 965 10.60 42.72 -22.38
C TRP A 965 10.01 43.78 -23.30
N GLU A 966 8.85 44.36 -23.00
CA GLU A 966 8.08 45.13 -24.00
C GLU A 966 8.80 46.39 -24.49
N ASN A 967 9.23 46.38 -25.76
CA ASN A 967 9.91 47.49 -26.43
C ASN A 967 11.29 47.84 -25.82
N SER A 968 12.06 46.82 -25.46
CA SER A 968 13.42 46.97 -24.88
C SER A 968 14.53 46.60 -25.88
N GLU A 969 15.73 47.18 -25.74
CA GLU A 969 16.93 46.77 -26.51
C GLU A 969 17.28 45.29 -26.31
N ILE A 970 16.93 44.73 -25.14
CA ILE A 970 17.14 43.32 -24.82
C ILE A 970 16.24 42.44 -25.72
N GLN A 971 15.05 42.93 -26.10
CA GLN A 971 14.12 42.23 -26.99
C GLN A 971 14.77 41.90 -28.34
N ASP A 972 15.34 42.90 -29.00
CA ASP A 972 16.04 42.73 -30.28
C ASP A 972 17.22 41.75 -30.14
N ARG A 973 17.95 41.81 -29.01
CA ARG A 973 19.11 40.93 -28.75
C ARG A 973 18.77 39.44 -28.63
N ARG A 974 17.62 39.02 -28.06
CA ARG A 974 17.21 37.58 -28.17
C ARG A 974 16.61 37.26 -29.53
N VAL A 975 15.95 38.19 -30.23
CA VAL A 975 15.53 37.96 -31.63
C VAL A 975 16.74 37.67 -32.53
N GLU A 976 17.91 38.25 -32.25
CA GLU A 976 19.18 37.87 -32.88
C GLU A 976 19.75 36.54 -32.35
N SER A 977 19.77 36.31 -31.03
CA SER A 977 20.17 35.02 -30.42
C SER A 977 19.42 33.83 -31.03
N TRP A 978 18.09 33.94 -31.18
CA TRP A 978 17.23 32.90 -31.78
C TRP A 978 17.65 32.54 -33.20
N ARG A 979 18.08 33.52 -34.01
CA ARG A 979 18.57 33.30 -35.38
C ARG A 979 19.92 32.57 -35.37
N TRP A 980 20.85 33.00 -34.52
CA TRP A 980 22.17 32.36 -34.39
C TRP A 980 22.06 30.93 -33.84
N ARG A 981 21.13 30.68 -32.92
CA ARG A 981 20.87 29.33 -32.37
C ARG A 981 20.14 28.42 -33.33
N GLN A 982 19.23 28.95 -34.15
CA GLN A 982 18.66 28.17 -35.25
C GLN A 982 19.74 27.76 -36.27
N GLN A 983 20.71 28.64 -36.55
CA GLN A 983 21.89 28.30 -37.38
C GLN A 983 22.81 27.28 -36.68
N LEU A 984 23.07 27.45 -35.38
CA LEU A 984 23.86 26.54 -34.56
C LEU A 984 23.29 25.12 -34.60
N SER A 985 21.99 24.96 -34.33
CA SER A 985 21.31 23.66 -34.33
C SER A 985 21.39 22.95 -35.70
N VAL A 986 21.31 23.70 -36.81
CA VAL A 986 21.49 23.15 -38.16
C VAL A 986 22.93 22.69 -38.40
N LEU A 987 23.93 23.46 -37.96
CA LEU A 987 25.35 23.10 -38.08
C LEU A 987 25.73 21.91 -37.20
N GLU A 988 25.23 21.85 -35.96
CA GLU A 988 25.42 20.69 -35.08
C GLU A 988 24.78 19.42 -35.69
N ALA A 989 23.56 19.52 -36.23
CA ALA A 989 22.92 18.39 -36.93
C ALA A 989 23.70 17.94 -38.17
N GLN A 990 24.34 18.85 -38.91
CA GLN A 990 25.22 18.51 -40.04
C GLN A 990 26.51 17.82 -39.59
N ARG A 991 27.18 18.35 -38.56
CA ARG A 991 28.37 17.75 -37.95
C ARG A 991 28.10 16.32 -37.47
N ASP A 992 26.98 16.14 -36.78
CA ASP A 992 26.57 14.85 -36.23
C ASP A 992 26.24 13.85 -37.35
N VAL A 993 25.64 14.29 -38.46
CA VAL A 993 25.43 13.43 -39.64
C VAL A 993 26.75 12.98 -40.28
N ILE A 994 27.77 13.84 -40.36
CA ILE A 994 29.09 13.47 -40.88
C ILE A 994 29.84 12.53 -39.92
N ASN A 995 29.71 12.73 -38.60
CA ASN A 995 30.40 11.91 -37.59
C ASN A 995 29.73 10.56 -37.28
N ARG A 996 28.41 10.46 -37.47
CA ARG A 996 27.55 9.35 -36.99
C ARG A 996 28.08 7.93 -37.19
N ASN A 997 27.79 7.09 -36.21
CA ASN A 997 27.44 5.68 -36.42
C ASN A 997 26.55 5.20 -35.26
N ALA A 998 25.74 4.18 -35.50
CA ALA A 998 24.95 3.53 -34.46
C ALA A 998 25.63 2.28 -33.86
N LYS A 999 26.83 1.90 -34.33
CA LYS A 999 27.49 0.62 -33.97
C LYS A 999 29.03 0.63 -33.84
N THR A 1000 29.73 1.76 -34.04
CA THR A 1000 31.19 1.84 -33.79
C THR A 1000 31.60 3.21 -33.25
N GLU A 1001 32.60 3.24 -32.37
CA GLU A 1001 33.11 4.44 -31.67
C GLU A 1001 34.01 5.34 -32.54
N LEU A 1002 34.25 4.98 -33.80
CA LEU A 1002 35.09 5.72 -34.74
C LEU A 1002 34.31 6.84 -35.43
N ALA A 1003 34.87 8.06 -35.48
CA ALA A 1003 34.32 9.18 -36.25
C ALA A 1003 34.25 8.87 -37.76
N GLY A 1004 33.32 9.49 -38.49
CA GLY A 1004 33.08 9.29 -39.93
C GLY A 1004 34.35 9.16 -40.79
N PRO A 1005 35.23 10.18 -40.85
CA PRO A 1005 36.46 10.13 -41.64
C PRO A 1005 37.44 9.04 -41.18
N ALA A 1006 37.53 8.80 -39.87
CA ALA A 1006 38.42 7.78 -39.32
C ALA A 1006 38.01 6.37 -39.73
N LYS A 1007 36.72 6.10 -39.97
CA LYS A 1007 36.26 4.83 -40.55
C LYS A 1007 36.80 4.62 -41.96
N LEU A 1008 36.75 5.65 -42.81
CA LEU A 1008 37.22 5.58 -44.19
C LEU A 1008 38.73 5.33 -44.25
N GLN A 1009 39.52 6.06 -43.45
CA GLN A 1009 40.97 5.83 -43.31
C GLN A 1009 41.31 4.46 -42.72
N THR A 1010 40.50 3.94 -41.79
CA THR A 1010 40.68 2.56 -41.26
C THR A 1010 40.32 1.51 -42.31
N LEU A 1011 39.29 1.74 -43.13
CA LEU A 1011 38.92 0.85 -44.25
C LEU A 1011 40.01 0.84 -45.33
N ALA A 1012 40.53 2.01 -45.74
CA ALA A 1012 41.64 2.14 -46.68
C ALA A 1012 42.88 1.34 -46.20
N LYS A 1013 43.24 1.48 -44.92
CA LYS A 1013 44.31 0.70 -44.27
C LYS A 1013 44.01 -0.81 -44.21
N HIS A 1014 42.76 -1.20 -44.00
CA HIS A 1014 42.39 -2.62 -43.97
C HIS A 1014 42.44 -3.25 -45.37
N VAL A 1015 41.90 -2.59 -46.39
CA VAL A 1015 41.98 -3.02 -47.80
C VAL A 1015 43.45 -3.16 -48.22
N LYS A 1016 44.29 -2.17 -47.89
CA LYS A 1016 45.74 -2.23 -48.13
C LYS A 1016 46.45 -3.41 -47.45
N ASN A 1017 45.95 -3.87 -46.30
CA ASN A 1017 46.49 -5.05 -45.63
C ASN A 1017 45.99 -6.38 -46.22
N LEU A 1018 44.91 -6.39 -47.03
CA LEU A 1018 44.41 -7.61 -47.68
C LEU A 1018 45.37 -8.15 -48.75
N GLU A 1019 46.31 -7.35 -49.26
CA GLU A 1019 47.42 -7.84 -50.09
C GLU A 1019 48.20 -8.97 -49.40
N GLN A 1020 48.42 -8.84 -48.08
CA GLN A 1020 49.10 -9.85 -47.26
C GLN A 1020 48.24 -11.11 -47.09
N CYS A 1021 46.91 -10.95 -47.02
CA CYS A 1021 45.97 -12.07 -47.01
C CYS A 1021 45.97 -12.81 -48.36
N ASN A 1022 46.06 -12.08 -49.49
CA ASN A 1022 46.16 -12.69 -50.82
C ASN A 1022 47.41 -13.56 -50.95
N THR A 1023 48.56 -13.13 -50.40
CA THR A 1023 49.77 -13.97 -50.33
C THR A 1023 49.53 -15.27 -49.53
N VAL A 1024 48.72 -15.24 -48.48
CA VAL A 1024 48.35 -16.45 -47.71
C VAL A 1024 47.36 -17.33 -48.48
N LEU A 1025 46.40 -16.74 -49.20
CA LEU A 1025 45.43 -17.47 -50.03
C LEU A 1025 46.12 -18.22 -51.17
N GLU A 1026 47.08 -17.61 -51.88
CA GLU A 1026 47.88 -18.27 -52.90
C GLU A 1026 48.64 -19.49 -52.34
N ASN A 1027 49.26 -19.36 -51.15
CA ASN A 1027 49.95 -20.46 -50.47
C ASN A 1027 49.01 -21.59 -50.03
N LEU A 1028 47.69 -21.34 -49.96
CA LEU A 1028 46.65 -22.34 -49.70
C LEU A 1028 45.99 -22.86 -50.98
N GLY A 1029 46.40 -22.40 -52.17
CA GLY A 1029 45.81 -22.77 -53.46
C GLY A 1029 44.44 -22.15 -53.72
N LEU A 1030 44.10 -21.05 -53.03
CA LEU A 1030 42.86 -20.31 -53.17
C LEU A 1030 43.06 -19.05 -54.02
N SER A 1031 42.01 -18.61 -54.72
CA SER A 1031 42.05 -17.39 -55.52
C SER A 1031 42.24 -16.15 -54.63
N PRO A 1032 43.00 -15.14 -55.08
CA PRO A 1032 43.13 -13.87 -54.38
C PRO A 1032 41.81 -13.08 -54.39
N ILE A 1033 41.67 -12.16 -53.43
CA ILE A 1033 40.60 -11.18 -53.37
C ILE A 1033 41.01 -9.98 -54.23
N GLU A 1034 40.38 -9.83 -55.39
CA GLU A 1034 40.55 -8.68 -56.27
C GLU A 1034 39.75 -7.47 -55.78
N PHE A 1035 40.31 -6.27 -55.92
CA PHE A 1035 39.66 -4.99 -55.65
C PHE A 1035 40.15 -3.92 -56.65
N ASP A 1036 39.39 -2.85 -56.82
CA ASP A 1036 39.75 -1.75 -57.71
C ASP A 1036 40.97 -0.98 -57.18
N GLU A 1037 41.98 -0.73 -58.01
CA GLU A 1037 43.19 0.01 -57.64
C GLU A 1037 42.88 1.43 -57.14
N SER A 1038 41.81 2.05 -57.63
CA SER A 1038 41.39 3.40 -57.24
C SER A 1038 40.72 3.49 -55.86
N LEU A 1039 40.23 2.35 -55.32
CA LEU A 1039 39.39 2.33 -54.12
C LEU A 1039 40.09 2.91 -52.87
N ILE A 1040 41.40 2.75 -52.75
CA ILE A 1040 42.17 3.25 -51.59
C ILE A 1040 42.26 4.78 -51.65
N ASP A 1041 42.59 5.34 -52.81
CA ASP A 1041 42.70 6.79 -53.01
C ASP A 1041 41.33 7.49 -52.91
N ASP A 1042 40.27 6.87 -53.43
CA ASP A 1042 38.89 7.35 -53.26
C ASP A 1042 38.44 7.40 -51.79
N LEU A 1043 38.80 6.39 -50.98
CA LEU A 1043 38.48 6.35 -49.56
C LEU A 1043 39.22 7.43 -48.75
N ASP A 1044 40.52 7.62 -48.99
CA ASP A 1044 41.30 8.67 -48.32
C ASP A 1044 40.91 10.08 -48.80
N SER A 1045 40.56 10.24 -50.08
CA SER A 1045 40.02 11.50 -50.66
C SER A 1045 38.66 11.87 -50.04
N ALA A 1046 37.76 10.90 -49.90
CA ALA A 1046 36.48 11.09 -49.21
C ALA A 1046 36.69 11.43 -47.72
N ALA A 1047 37.65 10.78 -47.05
CA ALA A 1047 37.99 11.08 -45.65
C ALA A 1047 38.51 12.53 -45.48
N ALA A 1048 39.44 12.97 -46.34
CA ALA A 1048 39.97 14.33 -46.32
C ALA A 1048 38.88 15.37 -46.59
N THR A 1049 37.96 15.09 -47.52
CA THR A 1049 36.80 15.94 -47.83
C THR A 1049 35.89 16.11 -46.60
N MET A 1050 35.57 15.02 -45.91
CA MET A 1050 34.77 15.07 -44.68
C MET A 1050 35.49 15.78 -43.52
N GLN A 1051 36.81 15.63 -43.39
CA GLN A 1051 37.60 16.37 -42.38
C GLN A 1051 37.58 17.89 -42.62
N ALA A 1052 37.73 18.32 -43.88
CA ALA A 1052 37.63 19.74 -44.23
C ALA A 1052 36.23 20.31 -43.97
N GLN A 1053 35.17 19.53 -44.23
CA GLN A 1053 33.79 19.92 -43.92
C GLN A 1053 33.55 20.05 -42.41
N LEU A 1054 34.01 19.09 -41.61
CA LEU A 1054 33.90 19.16 -40.14
C LEU A 1054 34.59 20.40 -39.57
N ALA A 1055 35.84 20.65 -39.96
CA ALA A 1055 36.60 21.82 -39.48
C ALA A 1055 35.89 23.15 -39.79
N ALA A 1056 35.33 23.30 -41.00
CA ALA A 1056 34.58 24.49 -41.39
C ALA A 1056 33.22 24.62 -40.68
N ILE A 1057 32.63 23.52 -40.21
CA ILE A 1057 31.40 23.52 -39.41
C ILE A 1057 31.72 23.88 -37.96
N ASP A 1058 32.76 23.30 -37.36
CA ASP A 1058 33.16 23.59 -35.97
C ASP A 1058 33.65 25.05 -35.80
N GLU A 1059 34.32 25.64 -36.80
CA GLU A 1059 34.64 27.08 -36.81
C GLU A 1059 33.38 27.98 -36.79
N GLN A 1060 32.35 27.61 -37.56
CA GLN A 1060 31.08 28.33 -37.57
C GLN A 1060 30.29 28.16 -36.27
N ILE A 1061 30.32 26.96 -35.68
CA ILE A 1061 29.72 26.66 -34.36
C ILE A 1061 30.36 27.55 -33.28
N ALA A 1062 31.69 27.58 -33.19
CA ALA A 1062 32.41 28.44 -32.24
C ALA A 1062 32.08 29.93 -32.46
N SER A 1063 32.12 30.39 -33.73
CA SER A 1063 31.80 31.78 -34.06
C SER A 1063 30.35 32.18 -33.75
N LEU A 1064 29.40 31.25 -33.72
CA LEU A 1064 28.03 31.51 -33.29
C LEU A 1064 27.90 31.49 -31.76
N GLN A 1065 28.55 30.54 -31.08
CA GLN A 1065 28.60 30.47 -29.62
C GLN A 1065 29.19 31.75 -28.99
N ASP A 1066 30.28 32.28 -29.54
CA ASP A 1066 30.88 33.55 -29.12
C ASP A 1066 29.93 34.76 -29.28
N LYS A 1067 29.12 34.80 -30.35
CA LYS A 1067 28.12 35.86 -30.56
C LYS A 1067 26.97 35.76 -29.57
N ILE A 1068 26.50 34.54 -29.31
CA ILE A 1068 25.43 34.26 -28.35
C ILE A 1068 25.85 34.64 -26.93
N SER A 1069 27.06 34.23 -26.49
CA SER A 1069 27.57 34.50 -25.14
C SER A 1069 27.87 35.99 -24.92
N SER A 1070 28.48 36.66 -25.90
CA SER A 1070 28.84 38.08 -25.79
C SER A 1070 27.67 39.05 -25.90
N SER A 1071 26.56 38.68 -26.57
CA SER A 1071 25.40 39.56 -26.82
C SER A 1071 24.80 40.19 -25.55
N PHE A 1072 24.84 39.47 -24.44
CA PHE A 1072 24.30 39.92 -23.15
C PHE A 1072 25.36 40.37 -22.14
N GLY A 1073 26.65 40.39 -22.50
CA GLY A 1073 27.76 40.62 -21.57
C GLY A 1073 27.76 41.98 -20.84
N GLY A 1074 27.06 42.99 -21.38
CA GLY A 1074 26.86 44.31 -20.78
C GLY A 1074 25.61 44.45 -19.90
N HIS A 1075 24.68 43.49 -19.94
CA HIS A 1075 23.40 43.55 -19.21
C HIS A 1075 23.51 42.77 -17.90
N LYS A 1076 23.80 43.49 -16.80
CA LYS A 1076 24.20 42.93 -15.49
C LYS A 1076 23.54 43.59 -14.29
N ASN A 1077 22.37 44.21 -14.48
CA ASN A 1077 21.66 44.97 -13.46
C ASN A 1077 20.89 44.07 -12.48
N ILE A 1078 20.41 42.91 -12.95
CA ILE A 1078 19.53 41.99 -12.22
C ILE A 1078 20.36 40.82 -11.71
N LYS A 1079 21.21 41.11 -10.73
CA LYS A 1079 22.21 40.19 -10.18
C LYS A 1079 21.64 39.28 -9.08
N TYR A 1080 21.86 37.99 -9.26
CA TYR A 1080 21.54 36.90 -8.33
C TYR A 1080 22.82 36.13 -7.96
N ARG A 1081 22.92 35.64 -6.72
CA ARG A 1081 24.04 34.83 -6.21
C ARG A 1081 23.55 33.44 -5.82
N LEU A 1082 24.30 32.40 -6.15
CA LEU A 1082 23.94 31.04 -5.72
C LEU A 1082 23.99 30.97 -4.19
N HIS A 1083 22.87 30.55 -3.58
CA HIS A 1083 22.71 30.39 -2.13
C HIS A 1083 22.75 28.92 -1.72
N SER A 1084 22.00 28.07 -2.43
CA SER A 1084 21.87 26.64 -2.11
C SER A 1084 21.93 25.82 -3.39
N ALA A 1085 22.63 24.69 -3.36
CA ALA A 1085 22.60 23.69 -4.40
C ALA A 1085 22.34 22.30 -3.79
N PHE A 1086 21.42 21.54 -4.37
CA PHE A 1086 21.03 20.21 -3.92
C PHE A 1086 21.63 19.17 -4.86
N PHE A 1087 22.26 18.15 -4.29
CA PHE A 1087 22.95 17.10 -5.03
C PHE A 1087 22.32 15.74 -4.75
N HIS A 1088 22.29 14.90 -5.78
CA HIS A 1088 21.81 13.52 -5.71
C HIS A 1088 22.85 12.54 -6.25
N ARG A 1089 23.25 11.56 -5.42
CA ARG A 1089 24.14 10.46 -5.82
C ARG A 1089 23.44 9.12 -5.62
N GLY A 1090 23.32 8.35 -6.69
CA GLY A 1090 22.45 7.18 -6.75
C GLY A 1090 21.76 7.06 -8.10
N GLY A 1091 21.06 5.96 -8.30
CA GLY A 1091 20.39 5.59 -9.54
C GLY A 1091 18.94 6.07 -9.62
N TYR A 1092 18.14 5.40 -10.45
CA TYR A 1092 16.71 5.66 -10.56
C TYR A 1092 15.96 5.03 -9.37
N GLY A 1093 15.32 5.86 -8.54
CA GLY A 1093 14.53 5.42 -7.39
C GLY A 1093 15.32 5.05 -6.13
N HIS A 1094 16.65 5.25 -6.09
CA HIS A 1094 17.43 5.09 -4.86
C HIS A 1094 18.72 5.93 -4.90
N GLY A 1095 19.00 6.65 -3.81
CA GLY A 1095 20.23 7.43 -3.67
C GLY A 1095 20.26 8.28 -2.41
N HIS A 1096 21.36 9.03 -2.27
CA HIS A 1096 21.62 9.94 -1.16
C HIS A 1096 21.54 11.39 -1.61
N TYR A 1097 21.01 12.24 -0.73
CA TYR A 1097 20.82 13.67 -0.94
C TYR A 1097 21.53 14.48 0.13
N TRP A 1098 22.17 15.56 -0.30
CA TRP A 1098 22.74 16.59 0.55
C TRP A 1098 22.55 17.97 -0.10
N THR A 1099 22.79 19.05 0.65
CA THR A 1099 22.86 20.39 0.08
C THR A 1099 24.14 21.12 0.47
N CYS A 1100 24.73 21.83 -0.49
CA CYS A 1100 25.76 22.81 -0.24
C CYS A 1100 25.09 24.18 -0.14
N ILE A 1101 25.35 24.92 0.95
CA ILE A 1101 24.78 26.25 1.19
C ILE A 1101 25.90 27.25 1.40
N PHE A 1102 25.82 28.40 0.74
CA PHE A 1102 26.71 29.52 0.96
C PHE A 1102 26.27 30.31 2.19
N ASP A 1103 27.23 30.75 2.98
CA ASP A 1103 27.04 31.64 4.10
C ASP A 1103 27.54 33.02 3.70
N PHE A 1104 26.62 33.93 3.40
CA PHE A 1104 26.97 35.31 3.04
C PHE A 1104 27.53 36.12 4.22
N GLN A 1105 27.27 35.72 5.47
CA GLN A 1105 27.77 36.40 6.66
C GLN A 1105 29.23 36.05 6.96
N ASN A 1106 29.63 34.79 6.75
CA ASN A 1106 31.02 34.32 6.91
C ASN A 1106 31.79 34.18 5.59
N SER A 1107 31.14 34.40 4.43
CA SER A 1107 31.68 34.27 3.08
C SER A 1107 32.29 32.90 2.75
N MET A 1108 31.63 31.81 3.16
CA MET A 1108 32.11 30.43 2.99
C MET A 1108 31.02 29.47 2.51
N TRP A 1109 31.41 28.39 1.82
CA TRP A 1109 30.51 27.27 1.52
C TRP A 1109 30.54 26.24 2.63
N ARG A 1110 29.37 25.70 3.00
CA ARG A 1110 29.26 24.50 3.86
C ARG A 1110 28.46 23.41 3.17
N ILE A 1111 28.86 22.17 3.39
CA ILE A 1111 28.17 20.96 2.94
C ILE A 1111 27.36 20.39 4.11
N TYR A 1112 26.05 20.29 3.94
CA TYR A 1112 25.10 19.76 4.92
C TYR A 1112 24.71 18.34 4.53
N ASN A 1113 25.36 17.36 5.15
CA ASN A 1113 25.26 15.94 4.85
C ASN A 1113 24.69 15.18 6.06
N ASP A 1114 23.35 15.17 6.16
CA ASP A 1114 22.60 14.73 7.35
C ASP A 1114 23.17 15.31 8.66
N GLU A 1115 23.73 14.47 9.53
CA GLU A 1115 24.24 14.85 10.86
C GLU A 1115 25.59 15.57 10.84
N LYS A 1116 26.24 15.67 9.67
CA LYS A 1116 27.52 16.37 9.51
C LYS A 1116 27.32 17.65 8.71
N VAL A 1117 27.87 18.75 9.23
CA VAL A 1117 28.04 19.99 8.47
C VAL A 1117 29.50 20.39 8.54
N ASP A 1118 30.19 20.36 7.41
CA ASP A 1118 31.61 20.70 7.27
C ASP A 1118 31.79 21.89 6.30
N GLU A 1119 32.96 22.51 6.30
CA GLU A 1119 33.36 23.51 5.29
C GLU A 1119 33.66 22.83 3.96
N LEU A 1120 33.12 23.35 2.85
CA LEU A 1120 33.44 22.84 1.52
C LEU A 1120 34.70 23.53 0.99
N THR A 1121 35.82 22.81 1.01
CA THR A 1121 37.14 23.33 0.57
C THR A 1121 37.32 23.37 -0.95
N ASN A 1122 36.61 22.52 -1.70
CA ASN A 1122 36.70 22.45 -3.16
C ASN A 1122 35.39 22.92 -3.81
N VAL A 1123 35.35 24.20 -4.20
CA VAL A 1123 34.13 24.82 -4.76
C VAL A 1123 33.76 24.27 -6.15
N ASN A 1124 34.73 23.66 -6.85
CA ASN A 1124 34.47 23.02 -8.15
C ASN A 1124 33.53 21.80 -8.02
N ASP A 1125 33.37 21.21 -6.83
CA ASP A 1125 32.38 20.16 -6.60
C ASP A 1125 30.93 20.68 -6.67
N ILE A 1126 30.72 22.01 -6.61
CA ILE A 1126 29.42 22.64 -6.87
C ILE A 1126 29.27 23.04 -8.34
N PHE A 1127 30.24 23.78 -8.87
CA PHE A 1127 30.12 24.41 -10.19
C PHE A 1127 30.45 23.46 -11.35
N ASP A 1128 31.37 22.51 -11.13
CA ASP A 1128 31.98 21.65 -12.14
C ASP A 1128 31.98 20.17 -11.74
N ALA A 1129 30.87 19.71 -11.15
CA ALA A 1129 30.64 18.28 -10.89
C ALA A 1129 30.68 17.45 -12.20
N GLU A 1130 31.80 16.76 -12.41
CA GLU A 1130 32.11 15.99 -13.63
C GLU A 1130 32.00 14.47 -13.43
N THR A 1131 32.07 14.02 -12.19
CA THR A 1131 32.08 12.60 -11.82
C THR A 1131 30.85 12.24 -10.99
N TRP A 1132 30.38 11.00 -11.11
CA TRP A 1132 29.24 10.51 -10.32
C TRP A 1132 29.48 10.59 -8.80
N GLN A 1133 30.74 10.58 -8.36
CA GLN A 1133 31.14 10.67 -6.95
C GLN A 1133 30.77 12.02 -6.32
N GLN A 1134 30.89 13.11 -7.10
CA GLN A 1134 30.48 14.47 -6.74
C GLN A 1134 28.94 14.63 -6.73
N GLY A 1135 28.20 13.65 -7.24
CA GLY A 1135 26.74 13.71 -7.39
C GLY A 1135 26.29 14.61 -8.53
N THR A 1136 25.01 14.50 -8.90
CA THR A 1136 24.39 15.38 -9.91
C THR A 1136 23.57 16.47 -9.23
N PRO A 1137 23.76 17.76 -9.54
CA PRO A 1137 22.88 18.80 -9.01
C PRO A 1137 21.47 18.65 -9.59
N THR A 1138 20.46 18.63 -8.69
CA THR A 1138 19.03 18.47 -9.00
C THR A 1138 18.22 19.75 -8.79
N TYR A 1139 18.68 20.65 -7.91
CA TYR A 1139 18.01 21.92 -7.64
C TYR A 1139 19.02 23.00 -7.28
N ALA A 1140 18.80 24.21 -7.78
CA ALA A 1140 19.64 25.37 -7.47
C ALA A 1140 18.77 26.55 -7.01
N VAL A 1141 19.19 27.20 -5.93
CA VAL A 1141 18.54 28.37 -5.35
C VAL A 1141 19.50 29.54 -5.38
N TYR A 1142 19.06 30.63 -5.98
CA TYR A 1142 19.79 31.88 -6.05
C TYR A 1142 19.05 32.97 -5.25
N VAL A 1143 19.78 33.79 -4.50
CA VAL A 1143 19.24 34.97 -3.81
C VAL A 1143 19.61 36.25 -4.55
N ARG A 1144 18.70 37.24 -4.59
CA ARG A 1144 18.98 38.53 -5.24
C ARG A 1144 20.06 39.29 -4.46
N ASP A 1145 21.10 39.78 -5.14
CA ASP A 1145 22.34 40.24 -4.47
C ASP A 1145 22.16 41.54 -3.66
N ASP A 1146 21.13 42.33 -3.94
CA ASP A 1146 20.71 43.50 -3.14
C ASP A 1146 19.86 43.13 -1.92
N LEU A 1147 19.31 41.91 -1.86
CA LEU A 1147 18.40 41.44 -0.82
C LEU A 1147 18.97 40.34 0.08
N LYS A 1148 20.10 39.71 -0.29
CA LYS A 1148 20.67 38.54 0.41
C LYS A 1148 20.68 38.66 1.93
N ASP A 1149 21.22 39.74 2.49
CA ASP A 1149 21.40 39.94 3.93
C ASP A 1149 20.08 40.15 4.70
N LYS A 1150 18.97 40.39 3.99
CA LYS A 1150 17.61 40.43 4.53
C LYS A 1150 16.93 39.05 4.50
N TYR A 1151 17.18 38.23 3.48
CA TYR A 1151 16.42 36.99 3.23
C TYR A 1151 17.15 35.71 3.66
N VAL A 1152 18.48 35.67 3.66
CA VAL A 1152 19.26 34.47 4.00
C VAL A 1152 20.27 34.71 5.12
N GLN A 1153 20.27 33.80 6.09
CA GLN A 1153 21.19 33.76 7.22
C GLN A 1153 21.47 32.31 7.58
N SER A 1154 22.63 31.80 7.14
CA SER A 1154 22.95 30.36 7.18
C SER A 1154 23.37 29.84 8.57
N VAL A 1155 23.70 30.73 9.51
CA VAL A 1155 24.00 30.37 10.91
C VAL A 1155 23.08 31.14 11.85
N CYS A 1156 22.35 30.40 12.68
CA CYS A 1156 21.49 30.92 13.75
C CYS A 1156 21.55 29.94 14.92
N ARG A 1157 22.40 30.23 15.92
CA ARG A 1157 22.59 29.40 17.13
C ARG A 1157 22.58 30.30 18.35
N ALA A 1158 21.99 29.78 19.43
CA ALA A 1158 22.03 30.34 20.77
C ALA A 1158 21.97 29.16 21.75
N PRO A 1159 23.05 28.34 21.83
CA PRO A 1159 23.04 27.08 22.58
C PRO A 1159 22.84 27.34 24.07
N GLU A 1160 22.01 26.51 24.70
CA GLU A 1160 21.70 26.65 26.12
C GLU A 1160 22.86 26.13 26.99
N ASN A 1161 23.27 26.93 27.98
CA ASN A 1161 24.49 26.70 28.73
C ASN A 1161 24.25 25.66 29.85
N PRO A 1162 24.89 24.47 29.80
CA PRO A 1162 24.56 23.32 30.66
C PRO A 1162 24.87 23.51 32.16
N MET A 1163 25.37 24.68 32.59
CA MET A 1163 25.69 24.97 34.00
C MET A 1163 24.52 25.47 34.85
N GLN A 1164 23.33 25.78 34.30
CA GLN A 1164 22.24 26.41 35.09
C GLN A 1164 21.13 25.47 35.57
N GLU A 1165 20.82 24.36 34.89
CA GLU A 1165 19.70 23.48 35.30
C GLU A 1165 20.00 22.63 36.55
N ALA A 1166 21.29 22.40 36.84
CA ALA A 1166 21.75 21.60 37.98
C ALA A 1166 21.43 22.20 39.38
N GLN A 1167 20.82 23.38 39.44
CA GLN A 1167 20.44 24.07 40.69
C GLN A 1167 18.92 24.23 40.89
N LEU A 1168 18.07 23.78 39.95
CA LEU A 1168 16.61 24.02 39.96
C LEU A 1168 15.77 22.73 40.09
N SER A 1169 16.39 21.59 40.36
CA SER A 1169 15.76 20.25 40.35
C SER A 1169 15.92 19.47 41.68
N LYS A 1170 15.82 20.17 42.82
CA LYS A 1170 15.67 19.55 44.15
C LYS A 1170 14.63 20.27 44.98
N GLU A 1171 13.79 19.46 45.64
CA GLU A 1171 12.66 19.85 46.51
C GLU A 1171 11.51 20.53 45.71
N GLU A 1172 10.22 20.28 45.97
CA GLU A 1172 9.56 19.68 47.14
C GLU A 1172 8.71 18.40 46.82
N PRO A 1173 8.23 17.65 47.85
CA PRO A 1173 7.65 16.30 47.69
C PRO A 1173 6.11 16.26 47.54
N VAL A 1174 5.58 15.03 47.41
CA VAL A 1174 4.14 14.74 47.42
C VAL A 1174 3.59 14.72 48.85
N ASP A 1175 2.53 15.50 49.10
CA ASP A 1175 1.84 15.56 50.40
C ASP A 1175 0.69 14.53 50.46
N GLU A 1176 0.70 13.66 51.48
CA GLU A 1176 -0.45 12.79 51.83
C GLU A 1176 -1.38 13.50 52.84
N VAL A 1177 -2.57 12.93 53.07
CA VAL A 1177 -3.64 13.61 53.82
C VAL A 1177 -3.37 13.68 55.33
N MET A 1178 -3.47 14.90 55.88
CA MET A 1178 -3.38 15.23 57.31
C MET A 1178 -4.40 14.51 58.22
N GLN A 1179 -3.90 13.79 59.23
CA GLN A 1179 -4.39 13.67 60.64
C GLN A 1179 -3.57 12.56 61.36
N ASP A 1180 -3.13 12.66 62.62
CA ASP A 1180 -3.36 13.70 63.64
C ASP A 1180 -2.28 13.68 64.78
N VAL A 1181 -2.14 14.81 65.50
CA VAL A 1181 -1.76 14.92 66.94
C VAL A 1181 -0.34 14.51 67.47
N GLN A 1182 0.41 15.55 67.90
CA GLN A 1182 1.35 15.66 69.07
C GLN A 1182 2.68 14.87 69.21
N GLY A 1183 3.75 15.61 69.58
CA GLY A 1183 4.77 15.14 70.55
C GLY A 1183 6.25 15.45 70.20
N PRO A 1184 7.01 16.25 70.99
CA PRO A 1184 8.35 16.70 70.59
C PRO A 1184 9.54 16.09 71.37
N ALA A 1185 10.68 15.92 70.70
CA ALA A 1185 12.01 16.10 71.27
C ALA A 1185 13.10 16.27 70.19
N ALA A 1186 14.01 17.22 70.41
CA ALA A 1186 15.34 17.33 69.79
C ALA A 1186 16.38 17.23 70.94
N PRO A 1187 17.73 17.34 70.75
CA PRO A 1187 18.47 17.70 69.53
C PRO A 1187 19.79 16.89 69.33
N SER A 1188 20.68 17.42 68.47
CA SER A 1188 22.17 17.34 68.52
C SER A 1188 22.86 16.08 67.96
N SER A 1189 24.07 16.14 67.36
CA SER A 1189 24.83 17.29 66.79
C SER A 1189 26.19 16.87 66.19
N TRP A 1190 26.79 17.77 65.39
CA TRP A 1190 28.25 17.93 65.09
C TRP A 1190 28.99 16.85 64.26
N ASN A 1191 29.63 17.38 63.19
CA ASN A 1191 30.97 17.07 62.67
C ASN A 1191 31.33 15.70 62.05
N GLU A 1192 32.44 15.58 61.28
CA GLU A 1192 33.10 16.41 60.23
C GLU A 1192 34.31 15.58 59.70
N GLU A 1193 35.14 16.16 58.84
CA GLU A 1193 36.52 15.73 58.52
C GLU A 1193 36.75 14.29 58.00
N SER A 1194 36.54 14.17 56.70
CA SER A 1194 37.44 13.53 55.73
C SER A 1194 38.81 12.98 56.19
N HIS A 1195 39.21 11.85 55.61
CA HIS A 1195 40.60 11.69 55.16
C HIS A 1195 40.73 10.80 53.90
N LYS A 1196 41.72 11.10 53.04
CA LYS A 1196 42.10 10.32 51.85
C LYS A 1196 43.19 9.29 52.21
N GLY A 1197 43.28 8.18 51.46
CA GLY A 1197 44.55 7.43 51.35
C GLY A 1197 44.46 5.94 50.98
N SER A 1198 44.55 5.65 49.69
CA SER A 1198 45.13 4.44 49.05
C SER A 1198 45.61 3.25 49.94
N GLY A 1199 45.12 2.05 49.62
CA GLY A 1199 45.69 0.76 50.07
C GLY A 1199 45.35 -0.34 49.07
N ASP A 1200 46.36 -1.10 48.63
CA ASP A 1200 46.29 -2.01 47.49
C ASP A 1200 46.04 -3.49 47.87
N HIS A 1201 45.69 -4.30 46.86
CA HIS A 1201 45.87 -5.77 46.77
C HIS A 1201 44.97 -6.77 47.56
N LYS A 1202 44.52 -7.80 46.79
CA LYS A 1202 44.03 -9.16 47.17
C LYS A 1202 42.73 -9.21 48.01
N GLY A 1203 41.62 -9.81 47.59
CA GLY A 1203 41.30 -10.65 46.40
C GLY A 1203 40.72 -12.02 46.80
N VAL A 1204 40.05 -12.70 45.85
CA VAL A 1204 39.63 -14.12 45.86
C VAL A 1204 38.34 -14.49 46.63
N VAL A 1205 37.39 -15.13 45.89
CA VAL A 1205 36.04 -15.66 46.22
C VAL A 1205 35.02 -14.71 46.91
N TRP A 1206 33.73 -14.69 46.54
CA TRP A 1206 32.97 -15.49 45.55
C TRP A 1206 32.44 -14.62 44.40
#